data_AF-A0A1S3CXY5-F1
#
_entry.id   AF-A0A1S3CXY5-F1
#
_cell.length_a   1.000
_cell.length_b   1.000
_cell.length_c   1.000
_cell.angle_alpha   90.00
_cell.angle_beta   90.00
_cell.angle_gamma   90.00
#
_symmetry.space_group_name_H-M   'P 1'
#
loop_
_entity.id
_entity.type
_entity.pdbx_description
1 polymer ?
#
loop_
_entity_poly.entity_id
_entity_poly.type
_entity_poly.pdbx_seq_one_letter_code
_entity_poly.pdbx_strand_id
1 'polypeptide(L)'
;MRSHVLTLSRHYKLLNHIVTSRAYLPKHRISVNHHSFRLSSVKMQTDPKAEEAFKRLPLPVKGLCDRYKYSVIQLKNGLTALLVSDVENLITLDENVTADDKMSMEQESEESGNESGDETASSVDSQGMEVDEFEEADRSKQEKKSDEKLAALSLTIGVGSFCDGHIPGLAHFLEHMVFMGSEKYPEENDFDAFLSTRGGSSNASTEYETTTFYFDVPEPHLKKSMDIFSNFFISPLLKRDSIASEMDIVDSEFQSSILNDTCRLEQLLATACTKENPAGKFVWGNLETLKNTVDENELYAALRNLQKTHYVANHMTLALQARLDLPTLEAWVVEHFSGIPSNESPKKTFSVETPFELDRWNRFYTVKPVDDVNVLYMTWYTPPVQQLYKTKPLDVLSWFIGHEGPGSIMSYLRKKFLAIEIEAGYHESGFEYNHLYTLFQINVTLTDQGVDQIQHIMDIIFQYLRLLSQSPISSEMYAEISNIHHIGFNYHSTKSSVDYVEELSLHMQYFPSQEYITGPTLFEHYDSDLIRQFLGYFTPDRLNIALLSNIVCRQPGVHLDQTEPWFKTEYKVEPIPAAQISSWTNIELREPSLFLPSKNEFITTDFSLLPLANQIRYPERLLKTDQIEVWFKQTDRYVVCKCQLHATIARGEFGINMSLNGFNQHMGQFLSIVLSHMRTFQVPPQLFEVCKDTLLR
;
A
#
# COMPACT_ATOMS: atom_id res chain seq x y z
N MET A 1 9.52 -26.42 -4.78
CA MET A 1 8.09 -26.80 -4.61
C MET A 1 7.27 -25.81 -3.78
N ARG A 2 7.85 -24.67 -3.33
CA ARG A 2 7.14 -23.47 -2.89
C ARG A 2 7.07 -22.35 -3.95
N SER A 3 7.64 -22.56 -5.14
CA SER A 3 7.56 -21.64 -6.30
C SER A 3 6.39 -21.91 -7.25
N HIS A 4 5.33 -22.60 -6.78
CA HIS A 4 4.15 -22.96 -7.57
C HIS A 4 2.84 -22.37 -7.01
N VAL A 5 2.91 -21.57 -5.94
CA VAL A 5 1.73 -20.97 -5.29
C VAL A 5 1.52 -19.50 -5.71
N LEU A 6 2.57 -18.79 -6.13
CA LEU A 6 2.49 -17.39 -6.57
C LEU A 6 1.82 -17.21 -7.96
N THR A 7 1.88 -18.20 -8.84
CA THR A 7 1.25 -18.12 -10.18
C THR A 7 -0.25 -18.44 -10.17
N LEU A 8 -0.75 -19.10 -9.11
CA LEU A 8 -2.18 -19.48 -8.97
C LEU A 8 -3.03 -18.42 -8.25
N SER A 9 -2.42 -17.53 -7.45
CA SER A 9 -3.10 -16.38 -6.84
C SER A 9 -3.45 -15.28 -7.87
N ARG A 10 -2.55 -15.05 -8.85
CA ARG A 10 -2.76 -14.06 -9.93
C ARG A 10 -3.84 -14.44 -10.96
N HIS A 11 -4.24 -15.72 -11.03
CA HIS A 11 -5.30 -16.18 -11.92
C HIS A 11 -6.72 -16.08 -11.33
N TYR A 12 -6.89 -15.71 -10.05
CA TYR A 12 -8.21 -15.60 -9.41
C TYR A 12 -8.90 -14.23 -9.59
N LYS A 13 -8.19 -13.20 -10.05
CA LYS A 13 -8.78 -11.90 -10.44
C LYS A 13 -9.47 -11.92 -11.83
N LEU A 14 -9.42 -13.05 -12.54
CA LEU A 14 -9.79 -13.14 -13.97
C LEU A 14 -11.28 -13.37 -14.28
N LEU A 15 -12.21 -13.25 -13.32
CA LEU A 15 -13.63 -13.57 -13.55
C LEU A 15 -14.67 -12.55 -13.04
N ASN A 16 -14.26 -11.34 -12.64
CA ASN A 16 -15.22 -10.29 -12.27
C ASN A 16 -15.22 -9.14 -13.28
N HIS A 17 -16.44 -8.73 -13.64
CA HIS A 17 -16.82 -7.54 -14.41
C HIS A 17 -16.89 -7.61 -15.94
N ILE A 18 -17.92 -8.28 -16.50
CA ILE A 18 -18.61 -7.79 -17.71
C ILE A 18 -20.12 -8.16 -17.67
N VAL A 19 -20.98 -7.18 -18.02
CA VAL A 19 -22.30 -7.23 -18.70
C VAL A 19 -23.40 -6.43 -17.98
N THR A 20 -23.76 -5.27 -18.55
CA THR A 20 -25.12 -4.70 -18.44
C THR A 20 -25.55 -4.08 -19.78
N SER A 21 -26.77 -4.43 -20.24
CA SER A 21 -27.46 -3.67 -21.29
C SER A 21 -28.98 -3.65 -21.06
N ARG A 22 -29.49 -2.42 -20.82
CA ARG A 22 -30.80 -1.82 -21.13
C ARG A 22 -32.12 -2.57 -20.85
N ALA A 23 -32.98 -1.93 -20.04
CA ALA A 23 -34.32 -1.46 -20.44
C ALA A 23 -34.84 -0.36 -19.49
N TYR A 24 -35.42 0.70 -20.09
CA TYR A 24 -36.01 1.89 -19.44
C TYR A 24 -37.40 1.63 -18.84
N LEU A 25 -37.81 2.39 -17.80
CA LEU A 25 -39.14 3.04 -17.56
C LEU A 25 -39.18 3.75 -16.15
N PRO A 26 -40.16 4.64 -15.82
CA PRO A 26 -39.86 6.01 -15.37
C PRO A 26 -40.07 6.36 -13.88
N LYS A 27 -39.53 7.53 -13.56
CA LYS A 27 -39.46 8.33 -12.32
C LYS A 27 -40.74 8.46 -11.49
N HIS A 28 -40.59 8.36 -10.16
CA HIS A 28 -41.40 9.12 -9.20
C HIS A 28 -40.52 9.81 -8.15
N ARG A 29 -40.70 11.13 -8.02
CA ARG A 29 -40.10 12.03 -7.01
C ARG A 29 -40.77 11.79 -5.66
N ILE A 30 -39.98 11.65 -4.59
CA ILE A 30 -40.43 11.91 -3.22
C ILE A 30 -39.34 12.74 -2.53
N SER A 31 -39.74 13.92 -2.05
CA SER A 31 -38.93 14.85 -1.25
C SER A 31 -38.80 14.36 0.18
N VAL A 32 -37.62 14.44 0.79
CA VAL A 32 -37.46 14.26 2.24
C VAL A 32 -36.61 15.38 2.82
N ASN A 33 -37.17 15.99 3.87
CA ASN A 33 -36.70 17.18 4.57
C ASN A 33 -35.41 16.94 5.37
N HIS A 34 -34.51 17.92 5.32
CA HIS A 34 -33.36 18.01 6.22
C HIS A 34 -33.81 18.35 7.66
N HIS A 35 -33.44 17.52 8.62
CA HIS A 35 -33.38 17.91 10.04
C HIS A 35 -31.95 17.76 10.56
N SER A 36 -31.36 18.91 10.86
CA SER A 36 -30.05 19.08 11.48
C SER A 36 -30.12 18.70 12.95
N PHE A 37 -29.33 17.73 13.39
CA PHE A 37 -29.06 17.49 14.82
C PHE A 37 -27.78 18.23 15.23
N ARG A 38 -27.93 19.19 16.16
CA ARG A 38 -26.82 19.86 16.85
C ARG A 38 -26.21 18.90 17.88
N LEU A 39 -24.93 18.59 17.74
CA LEU A 39 -24.12 17.94 18.78
C LEU A 39 -23.78 18.95 19.87
N SER A 40 -24.19 18.67 21.11
CA SER A 40 -23.80 19.40 22.31
C SER A 40 -22.43 18.91 22.80
N SER A 41 -21.48 19.83 22.91
CA SER A 41 -20.13 19.60 23.44
C SER A 41 -20.15 19.15 24.91
N VAL A 42 -19.69 17.92 25.18
CA VAL A 42 -19.37 17.46 26.54
C VAL A 42 -17.93 17.88 26.83
N LYS A 43 -17.74 18.79 27.81
CA LYS A 43 -16.41 19.12 28.34
C LYS A 43 -15.95 17.97 29.26
N MET A 44 -14.92 17.23 28.85
CA MET A 44 -14.17 16.36 29.77
C MET A 44 -13.35 17.24 30.72
N GLN A 45 -13.45 16.97 32.04
CA GLN A 45 -12.56 17.55 33.04
C GLN A 45 -11.18 16.89 32.91
N THR A 46 -10.15 17.69 32.60
CA THR A 46 -8.75 17.28 32.57
C THR A 46 -8.10 17.40 33.94
N ASP A 47 -7.24 16.43 34.29
CA ASP A 47 -6.37 16.48 35.47
C ASP A 47 -5.28 17.55 35.26
N PRO A 48 -5.15 18.58 36.13
CA PRO A 48 -4.20 19.68 35.96
C PRO A 48 -2.72 19.25 35.97
N LYS A 49 -2.37 18.03 36.43
CA LYS A 49 -0.99 17.52 36.33
C LYS A 49 -0.61 17.03 34.92
N ALA A 50 -1.58 16.62 34.11
CA ALA A 50 -1.32 16.14 32.74
C ALA A 50 -0.98 17.30 31.78
N GLU A 51 -1.47 18.51 32.06
CA GLU A 51 -1.18 19.70 31.23
C GLU A 51 0.29 20.16 31.31
N GLU A 52 1.06 19.69 32.29
CA GLU A 52 2.49 20.01 32.39
C GLU A 52 3.38 19.12 31.51
N ALA A 53 2.93 17.98 30.98
CA ALA A 53 3.80 17.05 30.26
C ALA A 53 3.71 17.15 28.73
N PHE A 54 2.52 17.45 28.19
CA PHE A 54 2.25 17.51 26.76
C PHE A 54 1.08 18.44 26.45
N LYS A 55 0.97 18.87 25.19
CA LYS A 55 -0.21 19.59 24.67
C LYS A 55 -1.11 18.62 23.89
N ARG A 56 -2.43 18.75 24.01
CA ARG A 56 -3.38 17.96 23.20
C ARG A 56 -3.64 18.65 21.87
N LEU A 57 -3.67 17.88 20.79
CA LEU A 57 -4.03 18.33 19.44
C LEU A 57 -5.47 17.91 19.09
N PRO A 58 -6.09 18.52 18.06
CA PRO A 58 -7.39 18.09 17.56
C PRO A 58 -7.40 16.61 17.16
N LEU A 59 -8.46 15.90 17.52
CA LEU A 59 -8.63 14.48 17.24
C LEU A 59 -8.83 14.22 15.73
N PRO A 60 -8.36 13.08 15.22
CA PRO A 60 -8.63 12.66 13.85
C PRO A 60 -10.13 12.39 13.64
N VAL A 61 -10.61 12.69 12.44
CA VAL A 61 -11.93 12.27 11.98
C VAL A 61 -11.89 10.78 11.66
N LYS A 62 -12.83 10.02 12.21
CA LYS A 62 -12.90 8.56 12.05
C LYS A 62 -14.16 8.10 11.32
N GLY A 63 -14.11 6.90 10.75
CA GLY A 63 -15.22 6.28 10.03
C GLY A 63 -16.41 5.93 10.95
N LEU A 64 -17.59 5.72 10.35
CA LEU A 64 -18.81 5.38 11.11
C LEU A 64 -18.70 4.06 11.88
N CYS A 65 -18.00 3.06 11.32
CA CYS A 65 -17.80 1.76 11.96
C CYS A 65 -16.58 1.71 12.88
N ASP A 66 -15.80 2.78 12.97
CA ASP A 66 -14.59 2.85 13.79
C ASP A 66 -14.94 2.97 15.29
N ARG A 67 -14.59 1.93 16.04
CA ARG A 67 -14.82 1.82 17.50
C ARG A 67 -13.62 2.23 18.35
N TYR A 68 -12.48 2.54 17.75
CA TYR A 68 -11.30 2.94 18.50
C TYR A 68 -11.51 4.29 19.17
N LYS A 69 -10.81 4.49 20.29
CA LYS A 69 -10.69 5.79 20.94
C LYS A 69 -9.32 6.38 20.61
N TYR A 70 -9.31 7.67 20.29
CA TYR A 70 -8.11 8.37 19.86
C TYR A 70 -7.70 9.44 20.86
N SER A 71 -6.40 9.63 21.04
CA SER A 71 -5.82 10.83 21.64
C SER A 71 -4.64 11.29 20.80
N VAL A 72 -4.48 12.59 20.63
CA VAL A 72 -3.32 13.17 19.94
C VAL A 72 -2.62 14.11 20.91
N ILE A 73 -1.36 13.79 21.22
CA ILE A 73 -0.54 14.56 22.14
C ILE A 73 0.76 15.00 21.45
N GLN A 74 1.25 16.19 21.78
CA GLN A 74 2.60 16.60 21.43
C GLN A 74 3.38 16.84 22.72
N LEU A 75 4.47 16.09 22.86
CA LEU A 75 5.38 16.16 23.99
C LEU A 75 6.16 17.49 23.98
N LYS A 76 6.73 17.87 25.13
CA LYS A 76 7.56 19.08 25.27
C LYS A 76 8.78 19.11 24.35
N ASN A 77 9.34 17.94 24.01
CA ASN A 77 10.45 17.81 23.07
C ASN A 77 10.01 17.88 21.59
N GLY A 78 8.73 18.12 21.30
CA GLY A 78 8.22 18.31 19.95
C GLY A 78 7.68 17.05 19.26
N LEU A 79 7.94 15.85 19.81
CA LEU A 79 7.40 14.60 19.28
C LEU A 79 5.88 14.61 19.36
N THR A 80 5.24 14.26 18.25
CA THR A 80 3.77 14.18 18.17
C THR A 80 3.34 12.71 18.14
N ALA A 81 2.46 12.33 19.05
CA ALA A 81 1.97 10.95 19.19
C ALA A 81 0.45 10.85 18.99
N LEU A 82 0.02 9.86 18.22
CA LEU A 82 -1.35 9.42 18.06
C LEU A 82 -1.55 8.10 18.80
N LEU A 83 -2.51 8.07 19.72
CA LEU A 83 -2.82 6.92 20.57
C LEU A 83 -4.16 6.32 20.16
N VAL A 84 -4.17 5.03 19.92
CA VAL A 84 -5.34 4.24 19.50
C VAL A 84 -5.65 3.21 20.59
N SER A 85 -6.75 3.41 21.28
CA SER A 85 -7.21 2.53 22.36
C SER A 85 -8.30 1.58 21.84
N ASP A 86 -8.00 0.27 21.89
CA ASP A 86 -8.87 -0.83 21.45
C ASP A 86 -9.60 -1.53 22.62
N VAL A 87 -10.04 -0.76 23.62
CA VAL A 87 -10.71 -1.34 24.81
C VAL A 87 -12.14 -1.79 24.50
N GLU A 88 -12.83 -1.18 23.52
CA GLU A 88 -14.23 -1.53 23.23
C GLU A 88 -14.39 -2.87 22.51
N ASN A 89 -13.38 -3.34 21.77
CA ASN A 89 -13.44 -4.66 21.14
C ASN A 89 -13.18 -5.82 22.14
N LEU A 90 -12.56 -5.56 23.31
CA LEU A 90 -12.41 -6.57 24.38
C LEU A 90 -13.77 -7.08 24.88
N ILE A 91 -14.74 -6.18 25.05
CA ILE A 91 -16.06 -6.50 25.63
C ILE A 91 -16.84 -7.46 24.72
N THR A 92 -16.63 -7.41 23.40
CA THR A 92 -17.30 -8.30 22.44
C THR A 92 -16.77 -9.74 22.43
N LEU A 93 -15.56 -9.96 22.93
CA LEU A 93 -14.92 -11.29 22.99
C LEU A 93 -15.20 -11.99 24.33
N ASP A 94 -15.17 -11.25 25.44
CA ASP A 94 -15.29 -11.82 26.80
C ASP A 94 -16.71 -12.25 27.18
N GLU A 95 -17.77 -11.67 26.60
CA GLU A 95 -19.15 -12.10 26.89
C GLU A 95 -19.48 -13.52 26.37
N ASN A 96 -18.58 -14.15 25.60
CA ASN A 96 -18.80 -15.46 24.99
C ASN A 96 -17.91 -16.60 25.53
N VAL A 97 -17.10 -16.36 26.56
CA VAL A 97 -16.26 -17.41 27.20
C VAL A 97 -16.87 -17.80 28.54
N THR A 98 -17.62 -18.91 28.57
CA THR A 98 -18.11 -19.50 29.83
C THR A 98 -16.96 -20.16 30.60
N ALA A 99 -17.08 -20.20 31.94
CA ALA A 99 -16.06 -20.70 32.86
C ALA A 99 -15.55 -22.13 32.57
N ASP A 100 -16.34 -22.96 31.87
CA ASP A 100 -15.93 -24.31 31.46
C ASP A 100 -14.81 -24.32 30.42
N ASP A 101 -14.70 -23.30 29.55
CA ASP A 101 -13.63 -23.20 28.53
C ASP A 101 -12.27 -22.84 29.17
N LYS A 102 -12.25 -22.28 30.39
CA LYS A 102 -11.01 -21.98 31.13
C LYS A 102 -10.41 -23.21 31.79
N MET A 103 -11.24 -24.19 32.19
CA MET A 103 -10.75 -25.40 32.86
C MET A 103 -10.16 -26.43 31.89
N SER A 104 -10.53 -26.40 30.60
CA SER A 104 -9.93 -27.26 29.58
C SER A 104 -8.53 -26.83 29.16
N MET A 105 -8.19 -25.53 29.27
CA MET A 105 -6.87 -25.02 28.88
C MET A 105 -5.77 -25.33 29.91
N GLU A 106 -6.11 -25.54 31.18
CA GLU A 106 -5.14 -25.88 32.23
C GLU A 106 -4.76 -27.37 32.25
N GLN A 107 -5.49 -28.24 31.55
CA GLN A 107 -5.22 -29.68 31.55
C GLN A 107 -4.42 -30.19 30.34
N GLU A 108 -4.27 -29.41 29.26
CA GLU A 108 -3.48 -29.80 28.09
C GLU A 108 -2.00 -29.39 28.17
N SER A 109 -1.57 -28.69 29.23
CA SER A 109 -0.18 -28.21 29.38
C SER A 109 0.79 -29.19 30.07
N GLU A 110 0.37 -30.41 30.45
CA GLU A 110 1.23 -31.35 31.20
C GLU A 110 1.68 -32.63 30.46
N GLU A 111 1.35 -32.85 29.18
CA GLU A 111 1.84 -34.04 28.45
C GLU A 111 2.35 -33.74 27.03
N SER A 112 3.61 -33.30 26.91
CA SER A 112 4.52 -33.79 25.86
C SER A 112 5.95 -33.28 26.07
N GLY A 113 6.78 -34.08 26.74
CA GLY A 113 8.23 -33.96 26.66
C GLY A 113 8.78 -34.99 25.68
N ASN A 114 9.49 -34.54 24.63
CA ASN A 114 10.72 -35.20 24.18
C ASN A 114 11.52 -34.39 23.15
N GLU A 115 12.83 -34.59 23.26
CA GLU A 115 13.97 -33.91 22.64
C GLU A 115 14.08 -34.08 21.11
N SER A 116 14.56 -33.04 20.42
CA SER A 116 15.60 -33.16 19.39
C SER A 116 16.16 -31.81 18.92
N GLY A 117 17.49 -31.66 19.01
CA GLY A 117 18.34 -31.25 17.87
C GLY A 117 18.43 -29.77 17.50
N ASP A 118 19.50 -29.15 17.99
CA ASP A 118 20.11 -27.87 17.62
C ASP A 118 20.47 -27.77 16.12
N GLU A 119 19.95 -26.75 15.41
CA GLU A 119 20.63 -26.06 14.29
C GLU A 119 20.09 -24.62 14.17
N THR A 120 20.98 -23.67 14.39
CA THR A 120 20.79 -22.22 14.27
C THR A 120 20.71 -21.79 12.81
N ALA A 121 19.60 -21.16 12.41
CA ALA A 121 19.49 -20.40 11.17
C ALA A 121 18.68 -19.13 11.43
N SER A 122 19.36 -17.98 11.33
CA SER A 122 18.78 -16.64 11.32
C SER A 122 17.85 -16.46 10.14
N SER A 123 16.58 -16.16 10.39
CA SER A 123 15.58 -15.81 9.38
C SER A 123 15.82 -14.38 8.90
N VAL A 124 16.29 -14.26 7.66
CA VAL A 124 16.36 -13.02 6.89
C VAL A 124 15.05 -12.95 6.11
N ASP A 125 14.16 -12.04 6.48
CA ASP A 125 12.96 -11.73 5.68
C ASP A 125 13.24 -10.51 4.81
N SER A 126 13.04 -10.71 3.52
CA SER A 126 13.26 -9.75 2.43
C SER A 126 12.21 -8.64 2.43
N GLN A 127 12.65 -7.39 2.37
CA GLN A 127 11.81 -6.24 2.05
C GLN A 127 11.47 -6.19 0.53
N GLY A 128 10.25 -5.74 0.22
CA GLY A 128 9.88 -5.24 -1.12
C GLY A 128 8.54 -5.73 -1.66
N MET A 129 7.54 -4.84 -1.63
CA MET A 129 6.18 -4.86 -2.19
C MET A 129 5.07 -5.55 -1.39
N GLU A 130 4.23 -4.70 -0.79
CA GLU A 130 2.87 -4.99 -0.35
C GLU A 130 2.08 -5.68 -1.46
N VAL A 131 1.79 -6.97 -1.27
CA VAL A 131 0.76 -7.67 -2.03
C VAL A 131 -0.49 -7.69 -1.15
N ASP A 132 -1.30 -6.64 -1.28
CA ASP A 132 -2.61 -6.57 -0.67
C ASP A 132 -3.51 -7.71 -1.21
N GLU A 133 -4.19 -8.36 -0.27
CA GLU A 133 -5.17 -9.46 -0.45
C GLU A 133 -4.62 -10.77 -1.07
N PHE A 134 -4.09 -11.70 -0.25
CA PHE A 134 -4.40 -13.15 -0.30
C PHE A 134 -3.61 -13.93 0.80
N GLU A 135 -3.99 -13.79 2.07
CA GLU A 135 -3.50 -14.68 3.16
C GLU A 135 -4.63 -15.39 3.94
N GLU A 136 -5.73 -15.76 3.28
CA GLU A 136 -6.78 -16.60 3.91
C GLU A 136 -6.75 -18.09 3.52
N ALA A 137 -5.80 -18.54 2.68
CA ALA A 137 -5.86 -19.90 2.11
C ALA A 137 -4.85 -20.94 2.64
N ASP A 138 -3.77 -20.58 3.34
CA ASP A 138 -2.73 -21.57 3.76
C ASP A 138 -2.62 -21.84 5.27
N ARG A 139 -3.58 -21.37 6.09
CA ARG A 139 -3.65 -21.71 7.53
C ARG A 139 -4.18 -23.13 7.83
N SER A 140 -4.23 -24.03 6.85
CA SER A 140 -4.82 -25.37 7.08
C SER A 140 -3.88 -26.39 7.76
N LYS A 141 -2.62 -26.02 8.07
CA LYS A 141 -1.68 -26.88 8.84
C LYS A 141 -0.76 -26.13 9.82
N GLN A 142 -1.27 -25.08 10.47
CA GLN A 142 -0.68 -24.61 11.73
C GLN A 142 -1.71 -24.79 12.83
N GLU A 143 -1.28 -25.39 13.94
CA GLU A 143 -2.07 -25.47 15.17
C GLU A 143 -2.63 -24.08 15.49
N LYS A 144 -3.94 -24.02 15.75
CA LYS A 144 -4.68 -22.78 16.04
C LYS A 144 -4.08 -22.08 17.27
N LYS A 145 -3.08 -21.21 17.06
CA LYS A 145 -2.80 -20.11 17.98
C LYS A 145 -3.99 -19.15 17.92
N SER A 146 -4.48 -18.75 19.09
CA SER A 146 -5.52 -17.75 19.24
C SER A 146 -5.16 -16.47 18.48
N ASP A 147 -6.11 -15.88 17.75
CA ASP A 147 -6.03 -14.51 17.21
C ASP A 147 -5.99 -13.49 18.37
N GLU A 148 -4.89 -13.47 19.12
CA GLU A 148 -4.61 -12.41 20.07
C GLU A 148 -4.17 -11.19 19.27
N LYS A 149 -5.01 -10.16 19.19
CA LYS A 149 -4.60 -8.90 18.55
C LYS A 149 -3.40 -8.33 19.32
N LEU A 150 -2.28 -8.23 18.64
CA LEU A 150 -1.05 -7.66 19.18
C LEU A 150 -1.22 -6.16 19.40
N ALA A 151 -0.51 -5.62 20.40
CA ALA A 151 -0.27 -4.19 20.50
C ALA A 151 0.83 -3.81 19.51
N ALA A 152 0.78 -2.62 18.94
CA ALA A 152 1.76 -2.18 17.96
C ALA A 152 2.14 -0.71 18.17
N LEU A 153 3.38 -0.38 17.81
CA LEU A 153 3.90 0.97 17.84
C LEU A 153 4.69 1.23 16.56
N SER A 154 4.51 2.42 15.98
CA SER A 154 5.35 2.91 14.89
C SER A 154 5.87 4.32 15.20
N LEU A 155 7.11 4.60 14.80
CA LEU A 155 7.76 5.90 14.90
C LEU A 155 8.37 6.26 13.53
N THR A 156 7.91 7.35 12.93
CA THR A 156 8.44 7.89 11.67
C THR A 156 9.25 9.14 11.94
N ILE A 157 10.42 9.23 11.32
CA ILE A 157 11.33 10.37 11.36
C ILE A 157 11.29 11.07 9.99
N GLY A 158 11.16 12.40 9.98
CA GLY A 158 11.21 13.21 8.75
C GLY A 158 12.61 13.36 8.15
N VAL A 159 13.28 12.25 7.88
CA VAL A 159 14.56 12.13 7.18
C VAL A 159 14.58 10.81 6.42
N GLY A 160 15.14 10.81 5.20
CA GLY A 160 15.31 9.60 4.39
C GLY A 160 16.52 9.72 3.46
N SER A 161 16.56 8.90 2.41
CA SER A 161 17.71 8.78 1.49
C SER A 161 18.07 10.07 0.74
N PHE A 162 17.17 11.06 0.64
CA PHE A 162 17.54 12.38 0.10
C PHE A 162 18.56 13.12 0.97
N CYS A 163 18.78 12.67 2.21
CA CYS A 163 19.79 13.19 3.12
C CYS A 163 21.13 12.46 3.08
N ASP A 164 21.31 11.46 2.19
CA ASP A 164 22.53 10.65 2.09
C ASP A 164 23.83 11.43 1.84
N GLY A 165 23.72 12.66 1.32
CA GLY A 165 24.90 13.46 1.00
C GLY A 165 25.70 12.82 -0.14
N HIS A 166 27.00 12.59 0.04
CA HIS A 166 27.86 11.97 -0.96
C HIS A 166 28.06 10.46 -0.76
N ILE A 167 27.43 9.86 0.26
CA ILE A 167 27.51 8.43 0.57
C ILE A 167 26.11 7.81 0.32
N PRO A 168 25.84 7.26 -0.87
CA PRO A 168 24.52 6.69 -1.17
C PRO A 168 24.21 5.49 -0.27
N GLY A 169 22.99 5.44 0.27
CA GLY A 169 22.54 4.44 1.24
C GLY A 169 22.85 4.78 2.71
N LEU A 170 23.32 6.00 3.02
CA LEU A 170 23.69 6.38 4.39
C LEU A 170 22.48 6.43 5.34
N ALA A 171 21.33 6.93 4.89
CA ALA A 171 20.11 6.97 5.69
C ALA A 171 19.59 5.55 5.99
N HIS A 172 19.56 4.68 4.97
CA HIS A 172 19.22 3.28 5.12
C HIS A 172 20.20 2.57 6.07
N PHE A 173 21.51 2.79 5.91
CA PHE A 173 22.49 2.21 6.83
C PHE A 173 22.35 2.73 8.27
N LEU A 174 21.93 3.98 8.48
CA LEU A 174 21.65 4.50 9.82
C LEU A 174 20.44 3.81 10.46
N GLU A 175 19.44 3.42 9.68
CA GLU A 175 18.29 2.63 10.15
C GLU A 175 18.75 1.35 10.85
N HIS A 176 19.60 0.56 10.20
CA HIS A 176 20.22 -0.65 10.76
C HIS A 176 21.03 -0.35 12.02
N MET A 177 21.94 0.63 11.93
CA MET A 177 22.88 0.93 13.01
C MET A 177 22.19 1.41 14.29
N VAL A 178 20.98 1.95 14.20
CA VAL A 178 20.20 2.42 15.35
C VAL A 178 19.66 1.26 16.19
N PHE A 179 19.43 0.08 15.59
CA PHE A 179 19.05 -1.14 16.31
C PHE A 179 20.22 -1.84 17.02
N MET A 180 21.47 -1.45 16.72
CA MET A 180 22.70 -2.06 17.26
C MET A 180 23.06 -1.61 18.69
N GLY A 181 22.04 -1.52 19.53
CA GLY A 181 22.14 -1.23 20.95
C GLY A 181 22.13 0.26 21.31
N SER A 182 21.80 0.51 22.58
CA SER A 182 21.72 1.83 23.21
C SER A 182 22.50 1.84 24.53
N GLU A 183 22.76 3.02 25.11
CA GLU A 183 23.45 3.11 26.39
C GLU A 183 22.77 2.29 27.52
N LYS A 184 21.43 2.21 27.51
CA LYS A 184 20.64 1.45 28.50
C LYS A 184 20.55 -0.03 28.16
N TYR A 185 20.53 -0.37 26.88
CA TYR A 185 20.43 -1.74 26.35
C TYR A 185 21.57 -1.99 25.36
N PRO A 186 22.78 -2.30 25.84
CA PRO A 186 23.98 -2.31 25.01
C PRO A 186 24.12 -3.57 24.15
N GLU A 187 23.38 -4.64 24.43
CA GLU A 187 23.47 -5.88 23.66
C GLU A 187 22.85 -5.71 22.26
N GLU A 188 23.52 -6.25 21.24
CA GLU A 188 23.01 -6.26 19.86
C GLU A 188 21.88 -7.27 19.71
N ASN A 189 20.91 -6.99 18.83
CA ASN A 189 19.77 -7.86 18.51
C ASN A 189 18.88 -8.24 19.71
N ASP A 190 19.08 -7.63 20.89
CA ASP A 190 18.31 -7.95 22.11
C ASP A 190 16.82 -7.60 21.93
N PHE A 191 16.51 -6.57 21.14
CA PHE A 191 15.13 -6.20 20.85
C PHE A 191 14.42 -7.22 19.97
N ASP A 192 15.03 -7.63 18.85
CA ASP A 192 14.44 -8.62 17.94
C ASP A 192 14.31 -9.99 18.62
N ALA A 193 15.33 -10.39 19.40
CA ALA A 193 15.26 -11.58 20.24
C ALA A 193 14.15 -11.46 21.30
N PHE A 194 13.98 -10.29 21.91
CA PHE A 194 12.92 -10.04 22.89
C PHE A 194 11.52 -10.19 22.28
N LEU A 195 11.29 -9.63 21.09
CA LEU A 195 10.00 -9.68 20.41
C LEU A 195 9.69 -11.09 19.88
N SER A 196 10.59 -11.69 19.12
CA SER A 196 10.39 -13.01 18.48
C SER A 196 10.10 -14.11 19.50
N THR A 197 10.80 -14.13 20.64
CA THR A 197 10.56 -15.10 21.72
C THR A 197 9.22 -14.91 22.44
N ARG A 198 8.52 -13.81 22.17
CA ARG A 198 7.23 -13.45 22.79
C ARG A 198 6.11 -13.32 21.76
N GLY A 199 6.32 -13.76 20.52
CA GLY A 199 5.31 -13.70 19.46
C GLY A 199 5.04 -12.29 18.94
N GLY A 200 6.02 -11.41 19.03
CA GLY A 200 6.04 -10.12 18.34
C GLY A 200 7.08 -10.08 17.23
N SER A 201 7.05 -9.01 16.44
CA SER A 201 7.96 -8.75 15.32
C SER A 201 8.30 -7.26 15.23
N SER A 202 9.40 -6.94 14.57
CA SER A 202 9.89 -5.58 14.32
C SER A 202 10.34 -5.47 12.87
N ASN A 203 10.21 -4.27 12.32
CA ASN A 203 10.79 -3.93 11.02
C ASN A 203 10.97 -2.40 10.92
N ALA A 204 11.62 -1.96 9.84
CA ALA A 204 11.78 -0.56 9.52
C ALA A 204 11.87 -0.37 7.99
N SER A 205 11.73 0.87 7.53
CA SER A 205 11.82 1.23 6.13
C SER A 205 12.38 2.64 5.97
N THR A 206 13.25 2.84 4.96
CA THR A 206 13.81 4.14 4.60
C THR A 206 13.40 4.53 3.20
N GLU A 207 12.54 5.54 3.12
CA GLU A 207 12.06 6.17 1.89
C GLU A 207 12.93 7.38 1.51
N TYR A 208 12.48 8.17 0.52
CA TYR A 208 13.19 9.40 0.11
C TYR A 208 13.32 10.44 1.21
N GLU A 209 12.26 10.66 1.99
CA GLU A 209 12.21 11.75 2.98
C GLU A 209 11.82 11.30 4.39
N THR A 210 11.55 10.01 4.58
CA THR A 210 11.12 9.43 5.86
C THR A 210 11.82 8.12 6.14
N THR A 211 12.06 7.84 7.42
CA THR A 211 12.45 6.53 7.93
C THR A 211 11.47 6.13 9.01
N THR A 212 10.84 4.97 8.86
CA THR A 212 9.79 4.48 9.76
C THR A 212 10.27 3.21 10.45
N PHE A 213 10.08 3.15 11.77
CA PHE A 213 10.41 1.99 12.60
C PHE A 213 9.14 1.51 13.29
N TYR A 214 8.86 0.22 13.29
CA TYR A 214 7.66 -0.31 13.92
C TYR A 214 7.86 -1.70 14.51
N PHE A 215 6.98 -2.04 15.45
CA PHE A 215 6.93 -3.37 16.02
C PHE A 215 5.52 -3.70 16.49
N ASP A 216 5.25 -5.00 16.62
CA ASP A 216 4.11 -5.54 17.33
C ASP A 216 4.54 -6.55 18.40
N VAL A 217 3.71 -6.69 19.43
CA VAL A 217 3.98 -7.59 20.56
C VAL A 217 2.70 -7.86 21.35
N PRO A 218 2.57 -9.01 22.04
CA PRO A 218 1.51 -9.18 23.02
C PRO A 218 1.55 -8.10 24.11
N GLU A 219 0.38 -7.60 24.49
CA GLU A 219 0.20 -6.45 25.39
C GLU A 219 0.99 -6.52 26.72
N PRO A 220 1.15 -7.69 27.40
CA PRO A 220 1.93 -7.78 28.63
C PRO A 220 3.41 -7.37 28.48
N HIS A 221 3.92 -7.39 27.24
CA HIS A 221 5.31 -7.07 26.93
C HIS A 221 5.49 -5.67 26.33
N LEU A 222 4.40 -5.00 25.95
CA LEU A 222 4.41 -3.70 25.28
C LEU A 222 5.24 -2.66 26.03
N LYS A 223 5.02 -2.49 27.34
CA LYS A 223 5.73 -1.46 28.12
C LYS A 223 7.25 -1.67 28.08
N LYS A 224 7.70 -2.92 28.17
CA LYS A 224 9.13 -3.25 28.10
C LYS A 224 9.68 -3.04 26.70
N SER A 225 8.93 -3.41 25.66
CA SER A 225 9.30 -3.14 24.27
C SER A 225 9.44 -1.64 24.01
N MET A 226 8.50 -0.81 24.48
CA MET A 226 8.57 0.66 24.37
C MET A 226 9.83 1.22 25.03
N ASP A 227 10.23 0.69 26.18
CA ASP A 227 11.44 1.12 26.88
C ASP A 227 12.72 0.77 26.10
N ILE A 228 12.81 -0.43 25.51
CA ILE A 228 13.96 -0.80 24.68
C ILE A 228 13.97 0.07 23.42
N PHE A 229 12.85 0.10 22.70
CA PHE A 229 12.67 0.81 21.43
C PHE A 229 12.97 2.30 21.55
N SER A 230 12.48 3.00 22.58
CA SER A 230 12.71 4.43 22.71
C SER A 230 14.20 4.77 22.93
N ASN A 231 14.96 3.86 23.55
CA ASN A 231 16.38 4.09 23.82
C ASN A 231 17.26 4.05 22.56
N PHE A 232 16.80 3.43 21.48
CA PHE A 232 17.42 3.56 20.15
C PHE A 232 17.43 5.01 19.65
N PHE A 233 16.49 5.83 20.09
CA PHE A 233 16.39 7.24 19.70
C PHE A 233 16.89 8.21 20.79
N ILE A 234 17.01 7.77 22.04
CA ILE A 234 17.55 8.57 23.16
C ILE A 234 19.08 8.63 23.09
N SER A 235 19.72 7.46 23.13
CA SER A 235 21.18 7.32 23.21
C SER A 235 21.66 6.07 22.43
N PRO A 236 21.55 6.05 21.08
CA PRO A 236 22.06 4.93 20.28
C PRO A 236 23.58 4.82 20.34
N LEU A 237 24.08 3.60 20.52
CA LEU A 237 25.51 3.33 20.60
C LEU A 237 26.19 3.46 19.24
N LEU A 238 25.49 3.18 18.13
CA LEU A 238 26.06 3.06 16.77
C LEU A 238 27.43 2.37 16.85
N LYS A 239 27.47 1.13 17.34
CA LYS A 239 28.73 0.46 17.68
C LYS A 239 29.61 0.34 16.44
N ARG A 240 30.89 0.71 16.57
CA ARG A 240 31.85 0.57 15.47
C ARG A 240 32.07 -0.89 15.08
N ASP A 241 32.07 -1.78 16.06
CA ASP A 241 32.33 -3.20 15.83
C ASP A 241 31.21 -3.88 15.00
N SER A 242 29.98 -3.32 15.01
CA SER A 242 28.84 -3.83 14.23
C SER A 242 28.79 -3.28 12.80
N ILE A 243 29.57 -2.24 12.47
CA ILE A 243 29.51 -1.58 11.14
C ILE A 243 29.75 -2.59 10.02
N ALA A 244 30.76 -3.45 10.17
CA ALA A 244 31.12 -4.39 9.11
C ALA A 244 30.03 -5.45 8.87
N SER A 245 29.41 -5.98 9.93
CA SER A 245 28.34 -6.96 9.80
C SER A 245 27.06 -6.35 9.24
N GLU A 246 26.69 -5.15 9.69
CA GLU A 246 25.49 -4.46 9.18
C GLU A 246 25.65 -4.06 7.71
N MET A 247 26.86 -3.72 7.24
CA MET A 247 27.11 -3.52 5.81
C MET A 247 26.84 -4.78 4.99
N ASP A 248 27.22 -5.95 5.50
CA ASP A 248 26.99 -7.22 4.82
C ASP A 248 25.48 -7.57 4.77
N ILE A 249 24.69 -7.13 5.78
CA ILE A 249 23.23 -7.25 5.80
C ILE A 249 22.60 -6.34 4.75
N VAL A 250 22.92 -5.05 4.73
CA VAL A 250 22.42 -4.10 3.72
C VAL A 250 22.77 -4.56 2.30
N ASP A 251 23.97 -5.09 2.09
CA ASP A 251 24.34 -5.66 0.79
C ASP A 251 23.47 -6.88 0.44
N SER A 252 23.20 -7.76 1.41
CA SER A 252 22.34 -8.94 1.22
C SER A 252 20.91 -8.56 0.87
N GLU A 253 20.36 -7.51 1.48
CA GLU A 253 19.04 -6.95 1.14
C GLU A 253 19.03 -6.40 -0.29
N PHE A 254 20.05 -5.64 -0.67
CA PHE A 254 20.20 -5.18 -2.05
C PHE A 254 20.34 -6.36 -3.02
N GLN A 255 21.09 -7.42 -2.69
CA GLN A 255 21.19 -8.63 -3.51
C GLN A 255 19.84 -9.33 -3.65
N SER A 256 18.98 -9.32 -2.63
CA SER A 256 17.63 -9.89 -2.72
C SER A 256 16.74 -9.13 -3.70
N SER A 257 16.95 -7.82 -3.83
CA SER A 257 16.20 -6.93 -4.71
C SER A 257 16.76 -6.86 -6.14
N ILE A 258 17.98 -7.38 -6.39
CA ILE A 258 18.67 -7.24 -7.68
C ILE A 258 17.89 -7.82 -8.88
N LEU A 259 17.01 -8.79 -8.60
CA LEU A 259 16.18 -9.49 -9.56
C LEU A 259 14.76 -8.92 -9.68
N ASN A 260 14.37 -7.93 -8.86
CA ASN A 260 13.06 -7.31 -8.93
C ASN A 260 12.97 -6.31 -10.11
N ASP A 261 12.15 -6.62 -11.12
CA ASP A 261 12.03 -5.82 -12.33
C ASP A 261 11.51 -4.40 -12.09
N THR A 262 10.70 -4.16 -11.06
CA THR A 262 10.23 -2.81 -10.72
C THR A 262 11.37 -1.98 -10.11
N CYS A 263 12.11 -2.50 -9.14
CA CYS A 263 13.27 -1.80 -8.56
C CYS A 263 14.34 -1.49 -9.62
N ARG A 264 14.55 -2.44 -10.55
CA ARG A 264 15.44 -2.29 -11.70
C ARG A 264 15.02 -1.14 -12.63
N LEU A 265 13.72 -1.01 -12.89
CA LEU A 265 13.16 0.06 -13.71
C LEU A 265 13.24 1.41 -12.98
N GLU A 266 12.91 1.46 -11.69
CA GLU A 266 13.02 2.68 -10.88
C GLU A 266 14.43 3.22 -10.83
N GLN A 267 15.42 2.37 -10.55
CA GLN A 267 16.82 2.77 -10.55
C GLN A 267 17.28 3.26 -11.95
N LEU A 268 16.75 2.66 -13.03
CA LEU A 268 17.00 3.11 -14.39
C LEU A 268 16.40 4.51 -14.65
N LEU A 269 15.16 4.76 -14.21
CA LEU A 269 14.51 6.07 -14.31
C LEU A 269 15.24 7.13 -13.48
N ALA A 270 15.72 6.78 -12.29
CA ALA A 270 16.52 7.65 -11.43
C ALA A 270 17.78 8.15 -12.15
N THR A 271 18.35 7.38 -13.09
CA THR A 271 19.51 7.86 -13.86
C THR A 271 19.21 9.12 -14.69
N ALA A 272 17.95 9.38 -15.06
CA ALA A 272 17.55 10.55 -15.82
C ALA A 272 17.34 11.81 -14.96
N CYS A 273 17.46 11.72 -13.63
CA CYS A 273 17.39 12.86 -12.74
C CYS A 273 18.50 13.89 -13.05
N THR A 274 18.21 15.18 -12.83
CA THR A 274 19.25 16.22 -12.87
C THR A 274 20.27 16.03 -11.76
N LYS A 275 21.50 16.49 -11.96
CA LYS A 275 22.60 16.34 -10.98
C LYS A 275 22.28 16.87 -9.57
N GLU A 276 21.48 17.92 -9.47
CA GLU A 276 21.06 18.53 -8.20
C GLU A 276 19.95 17.75 -7.50
N ASN A 277 19.26 16.84 -8.20
CA ASN A 277 18.15 16.07 -7.67
C ASN A 277 18.67 14.85 -6.88
N PRO A 278 18.43 14.77 -5.56
CA PRO A 278 18.89 13.66 -4.74
C PRO A 278 18.27 12.31 -5.13
N ALA A 279 17.11 12.30 -5.79
CA ALA A 279 16.48 11.06 -6.29
C ALA A 279 17.30 10.36 -7.38
N GLY A 280 18.29 11.03 -7.98
CA GLY A 280 19.20 10.41 -8.95
C GLY A 280 20.28 9.52 -8.35
N LYS A 281 20.32 9.38 -7.01
CA LYS A 281 21.32 8.58 -6.29
C LYS A 281 20.85 7.14 -6.11
N PHE A 282 21.80 6.29 -5.73
CA PHE A 282 21.54 4.91 -5.35
C PHE A 282 21.11 4.85 -3.88
N VAL A 283 19.80 4.83 -3.64
CA VAL A 283 19.22 4.99 -2.30
C VAL A 283 19.32 3.74 -1.42
N TRP A 284 19.51 2.57 -2.02
CA TRP A 284 19.59 1.28 -1.32
C TRP A 284 20.85 1.16 -0.45
N GLY A 285 22.00 1.60 -0.97
CA GLY A 285 23.29 1.28 -0.37
C GLY A 285 23.73 -0.16 -0.65
N ASN A 286 25.04 -0.40 -0.60
CA ASN A 286 25.67 -1.72 -0.71
C ASN A 286 27.13 -1.64 -0.25
N LEU A 287 27.89 -2.74 -0.35
CA LEU A 287 29.32 -2.72 -0.01
C LEU A 287 30.14 -1.73 -0.84
N GLU A 288 29.76 -1.46 -2.10
CA GLU A 288 30.48 -0.50 -2.92
C GLU A 288 30.35 0.93 -2.36
N THR A 289 29.14 1.36 -2.00
CA THR A 289 28.90 2.72 -1.49
C THR A 289 29.26 2.93 -0.03
N LEU A 290 29.12 1.88 0.79
CA LEU A 290 29.33 1.99 2.23
C LEU A 290 30.76 1.61 2.66
N LYS A 291 31.50 0.83 1.86
CA LYS A 291 32.84 0.32 2.23
C LYS A 291 33.94 0.63 1.23
N ASN A 292 33.69 0.44 -0.07
CA ASN A 292 34.77 0.53 -1.07
C ASN A 292 35.08 1.96 -1.51
N THR A 293 34.08 2.85 -1.47
CA THR A 293 34.19 4.23 -1.95
C THR A 293 34.38 5.28 -0.85
N VAL A 294 34.28 4.89 0.42
CA VAL A 294 34.38 5.78 1.59
C VAL A 294 35.23 5.16 2.71
N ASP A 295 36.01 5.97 3.43
CA ASP A 295 36.74 5.53 4.62
C ASP A 295 35.76 5.28 5.79
N GLU A 296 35.99 4.22 6.57
CA GLU A 296 35.12 3.87 7.72
C GLU A 296 34.95 5.03 8.72
N ASN A 297 36.00 5.83 8.95
CA ASN A 297 35.92 6.99 9.85
C ASN A 297 35.07 8.11 9.26
N GLU A 298 35.12 8.29 7.95
CA GLU A 298 34.29 9.26 7.24
C GLU A 298 32.82 8.81 7.26
N LEU A 299 32.55 7.54 6.96
CA LEU A 299 31.22 6.95 7.07
C LEU A 299 30.67 7.10 8.49
N TYR A 300 31.45 6.72 9.51
CA TYR A 300 31.03 6.81 10.90
C TYR A 300 30.75 8.26 11.33
N ALA A 301 31.58 9.21 10.88
CA ALA A 301 31.35 10.63 11.12
C ALA A 301 30.05 11.11 10.43
N ALA A 302 29.80 10.66 9.20
CA ALA A 302 28.59 10.98 8.45
C ALA A 302 27.33 10.40 9.12
N LEU A 303 27.35 9.14 9.54
CA LEU A 303 26.28 8.50 10.32
C LEU A 303 25.95 9.29 11.59
N ARG A 304 26.98 9.62 12.38
CA ARG A 304 26.81 10.41 13.61
C ARG A 304 26.27 11.80 13.34
N ASN A 305 26.69 12.43 12.24
CA ASN A 305 26.18 13.73 11.86
C ASN A 305 24.71 13.66 11.44
N LEU A 306 24.34 12.67 10.62
CA LEU A 306 22.96 12.45 10.18
C LEU A 306 22.04 12.18 11.38
N GLN A 307 22.45 11.28 12.27
CA GLN A 307 21.75 10.96 13.52
C GLN A 307 21.54 12.19 14.40
N LYS A 308 22.60 12.93 14.76
CA LYS A 308 22.49 14.11 15.63
C LYS A 308 21.65 15.24 15.03
N THR A 309 21.62 15.34 13.70
CA THR A 309 20.91 16.41 13.00
C THR A 309 19.42 16.10 12.88
N HIS A 310 19.08 14.86 12.57
CA HIS A 310 17.73 14.49 12.12
C HIS A 310 16.98 13.51 13.05
N TYR A 311 17.66 12.68 13.82
CA TYR A 311 17.02 11.75 14.77
C TYR A 311 16.71 12.51 16.07
N VAL A 312 15.83 13.50 15.95
CA VAL A 312 15.39 14.40 17.02
C VAL A 312 13.87 14.42 17.13
N ALA A 313 13.36 14.55 18.35
CA ALA A 313 11.95 14.42 18.69
C ALA A 313 11.03 15.35 17.88
N ASN A 314 11.43 16.59 17.60
CA ASN A 314 10.65 17.54 16.80
C ASN A 314 10.53 17.17 15.31
N HIS A 315 11.25 16.16 14.84
CA HIS A 315 11.11 15.57 13.49
C HIS A 315 10.31 14.26 13.51
N MET A 316 9.92 13.78 14.69
CA MET A 316 9.30 12.46 14.88
C MET A 316 7.79 12.52 15.07
N THR A 317 7.12 11.53 14.49
CA THR A 317 5.71 11.20 14.71
C THR A 317 5.61 9.76 15.19
N LEU A 318 4.71 9.49 16.13
CA LEU A 318 4.53 8.18 16.74
C LEU A 318 3.06 7.78 16.72
N ALA A 319 2.76 6.53 16.36
CA ALA A 319 1.44 5.94 16.52
C ALA A 319 1.53 4.71 17.43
N LEU A 320 0.57 4.55 18.33
CA LEU A 320 0.53 3.44 19.29
C LEU A 320 -0.89 2.89 19.40
N GLN A 321 -1.04 1.58 19.14
CA GLN A 321 -2.29 0.85 19.31
C GLN A 321 -2.14 -0.24 20.37
N ALA A 322 -3.02 -0.25 21.36
CA ALA A 322 -3.14 -1.35 22.33
C ALA A 322 -4.55 -1.42 22.93
N ARG A 323 -4.86 -2.50 23.66
CA ARG A 323 -6.14 -2.65 24.37
C ARG A 323 -6.07 -2.07 25.79
N LEU A 324 -5.36 -0.94 25.92
CA LEU A 324 -5.23 -0.16 27.15
C LEU A 324 -6.02 1.14 27.04
N ASP A 325 -6.37 1.73 28.18
CA ASP A 325 -7.03 3.04 28.20
C ASP A 325 -6.09 4.18 27.76
N LEU A 326 -6.69 5.24 27.21
CA LEU A 326 -5.92 6.40 26.72
C LEU A 326 -5.01 7.03 27.79
N PRO A 327 -5.44 7.24 29.05
CA PRO A 327 -4.53 7.77 30.08
C PRO A 327 -3.28 6.91 30.31
N THR A 328 -3.39 5.58 30.26
CA THR A 328 -2.25 4.67 30.38
C THR A 328 -1.30 4.82 29.19
N LEU A 329 -1.84 4.86 27.97
CA LEU A 329 -1.05 5.06 26.75
C LEU A 329 -0.34 6.43 26.75
N GLU A 330 -1.05 7.50 27.15
CA GLU A 330 -0.48 8.85 27.31
C GLU A 330 0.68 8.84 28.29
N ALA A 331 0.51 8.20 29.46
CA ALA A 331 1.55 8.11 30.48
C ALA A 331 2.78 7.33 29.99
N TRP A 332 2.60 6.21 29.29
CA TRP A 332 3.72 5.40 28.77
C TRP A 332 4.48 6.12 27.66
N VAL A 333 3.79 6.83 26.77
CA VAL A 333 4.48 7.64 25.75
C VAL A 333 5.30 8.76 26.40
N VAL A 334 4.76 9.45 27.42
CA VAL A 334 5.51 10.45 28.17
C VAL A 334 6.72 9.82 28.88
N GLU A 335 6.54 8.68 29.55
CA GLU A 335 7.60 7.98 30.29
C GLU A 335 8.77 7.59 29.36
N HIS A 336 8.48 7.00 28.21
CA HIS A 336 9.51 6.40 27.36
C HIS A 336 10.09 7.34 26.29
N PHE A 337 9.32 8.31 25.78
CA PHE A 337 9.73 9.10 24.60
C PHE A 337 10.08 10.57 24.91
N SER A 338 9.82 11.06 26.14
CA SER A 338 10.20 12.43 26.52
C SER A 338 11.71 12.63 26.61
N GLY A 339 12.48 11.56 26.73
CA GLY A 339 13.95 11.59 26.78
C GLY A 339 14.63 11.79 25.44
N ILE A 340 13.91 11.66 24.32
CA ILE A 340 14.49 11.82 22.98
C ILE A 340 14.96 13.27 22.80
N PRO A 341 16.22 13.50 22.40
CA PRO A 341 16.74 14.85 22.17
C PRO A 341 15.91 15.61 21.14
N SER A 342 15.81 16.93 21.33
CA SER A 342 15.25 17.85 20.33
C SER A 342 16.32 18.88 19.96
N ASN A 343 16.24 19.41 18.75
CA ASN A 343 17.06 20.57 18.35
C ASN A 343 16.17 21.67 17.73
N GLU A 344 16.76 22.82 17.41
CA GLU A 344 16.07 23.93 16.75
C GLU A 344 16.12 23.83 15.21
N SER A 345 16.67 22.74 14.67
CA SER A 345 16.84 22.57 13.23
C SER A 345 15.47 22.40 12.56
N PRO A 346 15.14 23.19 11.52
CA PRO A 346 13.94 22.96 10.74
C PRO A 346 14.03 21.60 10.03
N LYS A 347 12.87 20.99 9.75
CA LYS A 347 12.81 19.85 8.84
C LYS A 347 13.40 20.29 7.49
N LYS A 348 14.22 19.42 6.90
CA LYS A 348 14.83 19.72 5.60
C LYS A 348 13.74 19.69 4.53
N THR A 349 13.72 20.70 3.66
CA THR A 349 12.83 20.75 2.50
C THR A 349 13.67 20.64 1.24
N PHE A 350 13.17 19.90 0.27
CA PHE A 350 13.81 19.71 -1.02
C PHE A 350 13.09 20.52 -2.10
N SER A 351 13.87 21.07 -3.01
CA SER A 351 13.33 21.78 -4.19
C SER A 351 14.33 21.69 -5.32
N VAL A 352 13.83 21.41 -6.52
CA VAL A 352 14.60 21.46 -7.78
C VAL A 352 13.78 22.21 -8.81
N GLU A 353 14.43 22.89 -9.75
CA GLU A 353 13.72 23.59 -10.83
C GLU A 353 13.11 22.61 -11.83
N THR A 354 13.90 21.61 -12.25
CA THR A 354 13.47 20.51 -13.12
C THR A 354 13.98 19.20 -12.54
N PRO A 355 13.12 18.22 -12.23
CA PRO A 355 13.56 16.98 -11.59
C PRO A 355 14.37 16.06 -12.52
N PHE A 356 14.12 16.12 -13.83
CA PHE A 356 14.73 15.23 -14.83
C PHE A 356 15.35 15.99 -16.00
N GLU A 357 16.45 15.45 -16.54
CA GLU A 357 17.06 15.92 -17.78
C GLU A 357 16.22 15.42 -18.97
N LEU A 358 15.54 16.32 -19.68
CA LEU A 358 14.61 15.94 -20.76
C LEU A 358 15.26 15.07 -21.86
N ASP A 359 16.52 15.33 -22.19
CA ASP A 359 17.28 14.55 -23.17
C ASP A 359 17.58 13.12 -22.71
N ARG A 360 17.43 12.81 -21.42
CA ARG A 360 17.54 11.45 -20.89
C ARG A 360 16.17 10.89 -20.57
N TRP A 361 15.26 11.71 -20.07
CA TRP A 361 13.90 11.32 -19.72
C TRP A 361 13.01 10.97 -20.92
N ASN A 362 12.93 11.84 -21.94
CA ASN A 362 12.04 11.67 -23.09
C ASN A 362 12.63 10.69 -24.12
N ARG A 363 12.67 9.43 -23.74
CA ARG A 363 13.29 8.33 -24.49
C ARG A 363 12.42 7.08 -24.48
N PHE A 364 12.71 6.20 -25.42
CA PHE A 364 12.18 4.84 -25.47
C PHE A 364 13.26 3.86 -24.97
N TYR A 365 12.97 3.17 -23.88
CA TYR A 365 13.82 2.17 -23.26
C TYR A 365 13.30 0.78 -23.61
N THR A 366 14.14 -0.06 -24.22
CA THR A 366 13.89 -1.50 -24.30
C THR A 366 14.72 -2.16 -23.21
N VAL A 367 14.07 -2.78 -22.23
CA VAL A 367 14.69 -3.30 -21.02
C VAL A 367 14.53 -4.81 -21.00
N LYS A 368 15.62 -5.53 -20.66
CA LYS A 368 15.57 -6.97 -20.46
C LYS A 368 15.02 -7.28 -19.07
N PRO A 369 13.82 -7.89 -18.98
CA PRO A 369 13.27 -8.28 -17.69
C PRO A 369 14.00 -9.53 -17.16
N VAL A 370 13.86 -9.76 -15.86
CA VAL A 370 14.24 -11.01 -15.20
C VAL A 370 13.12 -12.02 -15.36
N ASP A 371 11.88 -11.61 -15.10
CA ASP A 371 10.70 -12.45 -15.26
C ASP A 371 10.29 -12.57 -16.74
N ASP A 372 9.50 -13.59 -17.08
CA ASP A 372 8.97 -13.76 -18.44
C ASP A 372 7.74 -12.89 -18.72
N VAL A 373 7.96 -11.57 -18.66
CA VAL A 373 6.91 -10.56 -18.78
C VAL A 373 7.02 -9.75 -20.07
N ASN A 374 5.89 -9.18 -20.48
CA ASN A 374 5.79 -8.23 -21.57
C ASN A 374 4.96 -7.03 -21.08
N VAL A 375 5.60 -5.98 -20.61
CA VAL A 375 4.93 -4.82 -20.00
C VAL A 375 5.42 -3.53 -20.66
N LEU A 376 4.46 -2.70 -21.09
CA LEU A 376 4.70 -1.35 -21.57
C LEU A 376 4.44 -0.36 -20.44
N TYR A 377 5.45 0.38 -20.05
CA TYR A 377 5.38 1.49 -19.10
C TYR A 377 5.39 2.81 -19.87
N MET A 378 4.38 3.65 -19.62
CA MET A 378 4.34 5.04 -20.05
C MET A 378 4.32 5.93 -18.81
N THR A 379 5.44 6.62 -18.54
CA THR A 379 5.64 7.38 -17.31
C THR A 379 5.72 8.88 -17.60
N TRP A 380 4.94 9.67 -16.87
CA TRP A 380 5.04 11.13 -16.82
C TRP A 380 5.46 11.57 -15.44
N TYR A 381 6.17 12.71 -15.35
CA TYR A 381 6.38 13.38 -14.07
C TYR A 381 5.51 14.65 -14.00
N THR A 382 4.99 14.91 -12.80
CA THR A 382 4.16 16.08 -12.48
C THR A 382 4.71 16.77 -11.24
N PRO A 383 4.29 18.02 -10.93
CA PRO A 383 4.57 18.62 -9.64
C PRO A 383 4.06 17.75 -8.48
N PRO A 384 4.71 17.81 -7.30
CA PRO A 384 4.30 17.06 -6.11
C PRO A 384 2.84 17.30 -5.74
N VAL A 385 2.09 16.22 -5.47
CA VAL A 385 0.63 16.25 -5.21
C VAL A 385 0.24 16.17 -3.74
N GLN A 386 1.21 16.06 -2.82
CA GLN A 386 0.96 15.81 -1.40
C GLN A 386 0.14 16.93 -0.77
N GLN A 387 0.32 18.19 -1.18
CA GLN A 387 -0.49 19.33 -0.70
C GLN A 387 -1.90 19.38 -1.33
N LEU A 388 -2.14 18.59 -2.38
CA LEU A 388 -3.40 18.53 -3.13
C LEU A 388 -4.26 17.32 -2.69
N TYR A 389 -3.97 16.73 -1.55
CA TYR A 389 -4.64 15.53 -1.03
C TYR A 389 -6.17 15.68 -0.82
N LYS A 390 -6.71 16.90 -0.77
CA LYS A 390 -8.17 17.14 -0.70
C LYS A 390 -8.84 17.08 -2.07
N THR A 391 -8.12 17.43 -3.14
CA THR A 391 -8.64 17.46 -4.52
C THR A 391 -8.28 16.22 -5.31
N LYS A 392 -7.12 15.61 -5.04
CA LYS A 392 -6.65 14.33 -5.60
C LYS A 392 -6.71 14.28 -7.14
N PRO A 393 -6.11 15.25 -7.85
CA PRO A 393 -6.26 15.35 -9.30
C PRO A 393 -5.71 14.13 -10.04
N LEU A 394 -4.59 13.56 -9.59
CA LEU A 394 -4.02 12.36 -10.20
C LEU A 394 -4.84 11.11 -9.92
N ASP A 395 -5.42 10.94 -8.73
CA ASP A 395 -6.31 9.80 -8.43
C ASP A 395 -7.61 9.86 -9.26
N VAL A 396 -8.11 11.06 -9.56
CA VAL A 396 -9.23 11.22 -10.49
C VAL A 396 -8.82 10.79 -11.90
N LEU A 397 -7.63 11.14 -12.36
CA LEU A 397 -7.13 10.73 -13.68
C LEU A 397 -6.87 9.23 -13.75
N SER A 398 -6.27 8.62 -12.72
CA SER A 398 -6.06 7.18 -12.65
C SER A 398 -7.38 6.42 -12.72
N TRP A 399 -8.41 6.89 -12.01
CA TRP A 399 -9.75 6.29 -12.06
C TRP A 399 -10.28 6.13 -13.50
N PHE A 400 -10.12 7.14 -14.35
CA PHE A 400 -10.60 7.08 -15.73
C PHE A 400 -9.69 6.30 -16.66
N ILE A 401 -8.36 6.42 -16.49
CA ILE A 401 -7.37 5.78 -17.37
C ILE A 401 -7.32 4.28 -17.10
N GLY A 402 -7.30 3.88 -15.83
CA GLY A 402 -7.31 2.48 -15.38
C GLY A 402 -8.69 1.84 -15.37
N HIS A 403 -9.75 2.55 -15.76
CA HIS A 403 -11.09 1.97 -15.81
C HIS A 403 -11.16 0.75 -16.75
N GLU A 404 -11.87 -0.31 -16.36
CA GLU A 404 -11.96 -1.54 -17.16
C GLU A 404 -13.32 -1.78 -17.84
N GLY A 405 -14.32 -0.98 -17.48
CA GLY A 405 -15.66 -1.13 -18.03
C GLY A 405 -15.78 -0.69 -19.51
N PRO A 406 -16.96 -0.86 -20.11
CA PRO A 406 -17.20 -0.47 -21.50
C PRO A 406 -16.77 0.96 -21.79
N GLY A 407 -16.09 1.17 -22.92
CA GLY A 407 -15.60 2.50 -23.32
C GLY A 407 -14.14 2.78 -22.95
N SER A 408 -13.53 1.96 -22.08
CA SER A 408 -12.17 2.20 -21.62
C SER A 408 -11.08 1.68 -22.55
N ILE A 409 -9.83 2.11 -22.27
CA ILE A 409 -8.61 1.59 -22.90
C ILE A 409 -8.58 0.06 -22.77
N MET A 410 -8.72 -0.47 -21.55
CA MET A 410 -8.69 -1.90 -21.31
C MET A 410 -9.77 -2.66 -22.07
N SER A 411 -11.01 -2.13 -22.08
CA SER A 411 -12.12 -2.75 -22.79
C SER A 411 -11.84 -2.88 -24.29
N TYR A 412 -11.18 -1.88 -24.89
CA TYR A 412 -10.76 -1.92 -26.28
C TYR A 412 -9.64 -2.92 -26.51
N LEU A 413 -8.55 -2.85 -25.72
CA LEU A 413 -7.37 -3.70 -25.89
C LEU A 413 -7.69 -5.19 -25.66
N ARG A 414 -8.51 -5.50 -24.65
CA ARG A 414 -8.97 -6.87 -24.34
C ARG A 414 -9.78 -7.47 -25.50
N LYS A 415 -10.69 -6.70 -26.11
CA LYS A 415 -11.46 -7.14 -27.30
C LYS A 415 -10.61 -7.41 -28.53
N LYS A 416 -9.44 -6.78 -28.61
CA LYS A 416 -8.46 -6.95 -29.70
C LYS A 416 -7.37 -7.97 -29.36
N PHE A 417 -7.41 -8.57 -28.16
CA PHE A 417 -6.41 -9.51 -27.66
C PHE A 417 -5.00 -8.92 -27.59
N LEU A 418 -4.88 -7.62 -27.31
CA LEU A 418 -3.60 -6.90 -27.29
C LEU A 418 -3.00 -6.77 -25.87
N ALA A 419 -3.86 -6.75 -24.84
CA ALA A 419 -3.43 -6.60 -23.46
C ALA A 419 -4.28 -7.47 -22.53
N ILE A 420 -3.70 -7.79 -21.38
CA ILE A 420 -4.29 -8.58 -20.30
C ILE A 420 -4.82 -7.64 -19.21
N GLU A 421 -4.03 -6.63 -18.88
CA GLU A 421 -4.23 -5.73 -17.75
C GLU A 421 -3.70 -4.33 -18.08
N ILE A 422 -4.31 -3.33 -17.44
CA ILE A 422 -3.81 -1.97 -17.41
C ILE A 422 -3.88 -1.45 -15.99
N GLU A 423 -2.79 -0.87 -15.52
CA GLU A 423 -2.71 -0.15 -14.26
C GLU A 423 -2.36 1.30 -14.57
N ALA A 424 -2.97 2.22 -13.83
CA ALA A 424 -2.67 3.64 -13.95
C ALA A 424 -2.69 4.27 -12.57
N GLY A 425 -1.65 5.02 -12.22
CA GLY A 425 -1.53 5.56 -10.87
C GLY A 425 -0.17 6.14 -10.58
N TYR A 426 0.05 6.41 -9.29
CA TYR A 426 1.31 6.95 -8.77
C TYR A 426 1.74 6.33 -7.43
N HIS A 427 1.10 5.25 -6.96
CA HIS A 427 1.17 4.75 -5.58
C HIS A 427 1.72 3.32 -5.46
N GLU A 428 2.83 2.99 -6.12
CA GLU A 428 3.31 1.59 -6.16
C GLU A 428 4.70 1.36 -5.57
N SER A 429 5.39 2.42 -5.11
CA SER A 429 6.80 2.30 -4.75
C SER A 429 7.26 2.94 -3.44
N GLY A 430 6.36 3.54 -2.64
CA GLY A 430 6.70 4.23 -1.37
C GLY A 430 7.37 5.59 -1.57
N PHE A 431 7.99 5.79 -2.74
CA PHE A 431 8.69 6.98 -3.17
C PHE A 431 7.79 8.16 -3.58
N GLU A 432 6.47 7.97 -3.62
CA GLU A 432 5.53 8.99 -4.04
C GLU A 432 5.40 10.16 -3.06
N TYR A 433 5.79 10.01 -1.80
CA TYR A 433 5.72 11.06 -0.78
C TYR A 433 7.00 11.90 -0.69
N ASN A 434 7.28 12.69 -1.73
CA ASN A 434 8.43 13.60 -1.79
C ASN A 434 8.07 15.01 -2.28
N HIS A 435 8.89 16.00 -1.95
CA HIS A 435 8.67 17.42 -2.30
C HIS A 435 9.14 17.81 -3.71
N LEU A 436 9.67 16.87 -4.50
CA LEU A 436 10.30 17.18 -5.79
C LEU A 436 9.38 16.93 -6.99
N TYR A 437 8.71 15.79 -7.04
CA TYR A 437 7.86 15.38 -8.16
C TYR A 437 6.93 14.23 -7.78
N THR A 438 5.96 13.95 -8.65
CA THR A 438 5.15 12.73 -8.63
C THR A 438 5.23 12.05 -9.99
N LEU A 439 5.54 10.74 -10.01
CA LEU A 439 5.52 9.93 -11.23
C LEU A 439 4.13 9.34 -11.42
N PHE A 440 3.52 9.62 -12.55
CA PHE A 440 2.27 8.98 -12.96
C PHE A 440 2.58 7.97 -14.06
N GLN A 441 2.20 6.72 -13.84
CA GLN A 441 2.50 5.61 -14.73
C GLN A 441 1.21 5.04 -15.33
N ILE A 442 1.29 4.61 -16.58
CA ILE A 442 0.33 3.74 -17.23
C ILE A 442 1.09 2.48 -17.65
N ASN A 443 0.77 1.37 -17.00
CA ASN A 443 1.43 0.08 -17.19
C ASN A 443 0.46 -0.83 -17.94
N VAL A 444 0.88 -1.40 -19.07
CA VAL A 444 0.04 -2.30 -19.86
C VAL A 444 0.73 -3.65 -19.99
N THR A 445 0.13 -4.69 -19.39
CA THR A 445 0.60 -6.07 -19.55
C THR A 445 0.11 -6.60 -20.90
N LEU A 446 1.06 -6.87 -21.79
CA LEU A 446 0.82 -7.18 -23.21
C LEU A 446 0.65 -8.69 -23.45
N THR A 447 -0.16 -9.02 -24.45
CA THR A 447 -0.09 -10.33 -25.10
C THR A 447 1.06 -10.33 -26.12
N ASP A 448 1.42 -11.50 -26.64
CA ASP A 448 2.43 -11.61 -27.69
C ASP A 448 2.02 -10.81 -28.95
N GLN A 449 0.72 -10.82 -29.30
CA GLN A 449 0.18 -9.98 -30.38
C GLN A 449 0.23 -8.48 -30.02
N GLY A 450 0.08 -8.15 -28.74
CA GLY A 450 0.24 -6.80 -28.22
C GLY A 450 1.64 -6.25 -28.42
N VAL A 451 2.67 -7.08 -28.20
CA VAL A 451 4.08 -6.74 -28.44
C VAL A 451 4.32 -6.30 -29.89
N ASP A 452 3.72 -7.00 -30.85
CA ASP A 452 3.83 -6.64 -32.28
C ASP A 452 3.09 -5.33 -32.64
N GLN A 453 2.19 -4.84 -31.77
CA GLN A 453 1.32 -3.69 -32.03
C GLN A 453 1.46 -2.58 -30.98
N ILE A 454 2.61 -2.48 -30.31
CA ILE A 454 2.88 -1.48 -29.26
C ILE A 454 2.55 -0.05 -29.72
N GLN A 455 2.87 0.29 -30.97
CA GLN A 455 2.57 1.61 -31.51
C GLN A 455 1.05 1.91 -31.55
N HIS A 456 0.25 0.92 -31.93
CA HIS A 456 -1.21 1.06 -31.94
C HIS A 456 -1.76 1.17 -30.51
N ILE A 457 -1.20 0.45 -29.55
CA ILE A 457 -1.57 0.53 -28.13
C ILE A 457 -1.31 1.95 -27.60
N MET A 458 -0.12 2.49 -27.85
CA MET A 458 0.22 3.88 -27.47
C MET A 458 -0.72 4.90 -28.13
N ASP A 459 -1.06 4.71 -29.42
CA ASP A 459 -2.02 5.59 -30.11
C ASP A 459 -3.42 5.54 -29.49
N ILE A 460 -3.86 4.39 -28.97
CA ILE A 460 -5.14 4.25 -28.25
C ILE A 460 -5.09 4.97 -26.90
N ILE A 461 -3.99 4.85 -26.16
CA ILE A 461 -3.79 5.58 -24.89
C ILE A 461 -3.85 7.09 -25.15
N PHE A 462 -3.10 7.59 -26.14
CA PHE A 462 -3.13 9.01 -26.50
C PHE A 462 -4.49 9.48 -27.03
N GLN A 463 -5.24 8.65 -27.76
CA GLN A 463 -6.63 8.95 -28.12
C GLN A 463 -7.53 9.06 -26.90
N TYR A 464 -7.34 8.23 -25.88
CA TYR A 464 -8.11 8.31 -24.64
C TYR A 464 -7.73 9.54 -23.81
N LEU A 465 -6.45 9.90 -23.73
CA LEU A 465 -6.02 11.16 -23.15
C LEU A 465 -6.62 12.37 -23.90
N ARG A 466 -6.72 12.28 -25.23
CA ARG A 466 -7.41 13.29 -26.05
C ARG A 466 -8.90 13.37 -25.70
N LEU A 467 -9.58 12.24 -25.53
CA LEU A 467 -10.98 12.18 -25.08
C LEU A 467 -11.15 12.88 -23.72
N LEU A 468 -10.27 12.61 -22.76
CA LEU A 468 -10.28 13.28 -21.45
C LEU A 468 -10.04 14.79 -21.57
N SER A 469 -9.15 15.22 -22.47
CA SER A 469 -8.89 16.66 -22.70
C SER A 469 -10.08 17.39 -23.33
N GLN A 470 -10.90 16.70 -24.13
CA GLN A 470 -12.06 17.25 -24.82
C GLN A 470 -13.36 17.15 -24.01
N SER A 471 -13.39 16.26 -23.02
CA SER A 471 -14.58 15.97 -22.21
C SER A 471 -14.38 16.48 -20.78
N PRO A 472 -15.17 17.44 -20.29
CA PRO A 472 -15.02 17.89 -18.91
C PRO A 472 -15.36 16.76 -17.93
N ILE A 473 -14.43 16.43 -17.03
CA ILE A 473 -14.73 15.58 -15.87
C ILE A 473 -15.70 16.35 -14.98
N SER A 474 -16.96 15.93 -14.99
CA SER A 474 -18.06 16.62 -14.31
C SER A 474 -18.00 16.48 -12.78
N SER A 475 -18.63 17.40 -12.07
CA SER A 475 -18.81 17.31 -10.61
C SER A 475 -19.56 16.04 -10.19
N GLU A 476 -20.45 15.53 -11.04
CA GLU A 476 -21.21 14.31 -10.80
C GLU A 476 -20.32 13.06 -10.84
N MET A 477 -19.39 13.01 -11.79
CA MET A 477 -18.40 11.94 -11.85
C MET A 477 -17.44 11.99 -10.67
N TYR A 478 -16.97 13.18 -10.30
CA TYR A 478 -16.14 13.36 -9.09
C TYR A 478 -16.89 12.93 -7.84
N ALA A 479 -18.16 13.32 -7.70
CA ALA A 479 -18.99 12.94 -6.56
C ALA A 479 -19.22 11.43 -6.49
N GLU A 480 -19.27 10.74 -7.63
CA GLU A 480 -19.33 9.28 -7.68
C GLU A 480 -18.05 8.65 -7.08
N ILE A 481 -16.87 9.10 -7.54
CA ILE A 481 -15.56 8.65 -7.02
C ILE A 481 -15.46 8.94 -5.51
N SER A 482 -15.78 10.17 -5.11
CA SER A 482 -15.77 10.60 -3.71
C SER A 482 -16.70 9.75 -2.84
N ASN A 483 -17.91 9.46 -3.32
CA ASN A 483 -18.85 8.63 -2.59
C ASN A 483 -18.36 7.19 -2.41
N ILE A 484 -17.71 6.59 -3.41
CA ILE A 484 -17.11 5.26 -3.30
C ILE A 484 -16.05 5.24 -2.18
N HIS A 485 -15.16 6.23 -2.14
CA HIS A 485 -14.14 6.34 -1.10
C HIS A 485 -14.73 6.63 0.29
N HIS A 486 -15.77 7.46 0.37
CA HIS A 486 -16.50 7.67 1.63
C HIS A 486 -17.17 6.40 2.14
N ILE A 487 -17.74 5.59 1.26
CA ILE A 487 -18.32 4.29 1.62
C ILE A 487 -17.21 3.35 2.12
N GLY A 488 -16.08 3.26 1.38
CA GLY A 488 -14.92 2.49 1.79
C GLY A 488 -14.42 2.89 3.19
N PHE A 489 -14.25 4.19 3.42
CA PHE A 489 -13.83 4.76 4.70
C PHE A 489 -14.83 4.52 5.83
N ASN A 490 -16.13 4.61 5.58
CA ASN A 490 -17.11 4.43 6.66
C ASN A 490 -17.29 2.97 7.08
N TYR A 491 -17.02 2.03 6.17
CA TYR A 491 -17.30 0.60 6.32
C TYR A 491 -16.06 -0.27 6.04
N HIS A 492 -14.86 0.24 6.31
CA HIS A 492 -13.61 -0.50 6.13
C HIS A 492 -13.56 -1.72 7.07
N SER A 493 -12.81 -2.75 6.67
CA SER A 493 -12.37 -3.80 7.60
C SER A 493 -11.34 -3.23 8.57
N THR A 494 -11.16 -3.88 9.73
CA THR A 494 -10.06 -3.55 10.62
C THR A 494 -8.76 -4.05 10.01
N LYS A 495 -7.77 -3.17 9.84
CA LYS A 495 -6.39 -3.52 9.51
C LYS A 495 -5.72 -4.24 10.68
N SER A 496 -4.58 -4.89 10.43
CA SER A 496 -3.74 -5.37 11.53
C SER A 496 -3.27 -4.17 12.38
N SER A 497 -2.90 -4.42 13.64
CA SER A 497 -2.44 -3.33 14.51
C SER A 497 -1.17 -2.65 13.97
N VAL A 498 -0.26 -3.43 13.37
CA VAL A 498 1.05 -2.96 12.92
C VAL A 498 0.94 -2.10 11.67
N ASP A 499 0.26 -2.58 10.62
CA ASP A 499 0.04 -1.81 9.39
C ASP A 499 -0.68 -0.49 9.71
N TYR A 500 -1.65 -0.53 10.64
CA TYR A 500 -2.40 0.66 10.98
C TYR A 500 -1.55 1.73 11.69
N VAL A 501 -0.67 1.33 12.63
CA VAL A 501 0.20 2.32 13.27
C VAL A 501 1.30 2.81 12.33
N GLU A 502 1.80 1.97 11.44
CA GLU A 502 2.79 2.36 10.42
C GLU A 502 2.24 3.43 9.47
N GLU A 503 1.07 3.19 8.88
CA GLU A 503 0.42 4.19 8.04
C GLU A 503 0.15 5.49 8.81
N LEU A 504 -0.35 5.39 10.03
CA LEU A 504 -0.68 6.57 10.83
C LEU A 504 0.55 7.40 11.18
N SER A 505 1.65 6.79 11.63
CA SER A 505 2.88 7.51 11.96
C SER A 505 3.45 8.23 10.74
N LEU A 506 3.36 7.62 9.55
CA LEU A 506 3.74 8.23 8.27
C LEU A 506 2.81 9.39 7.89
N HIS A 507 1.48 9.18 7.90
CA HIS A 507 0.48 10.20 7.60
C HIS A 507 0.63 11.45 8.48
N MET A 508 1.06 11.28 9.72
CA MET A 508 1.32 12.38 10.64
C MET A 508 2.43 13.34 10.18
N GLN A 509 3.32 12.90 9.28
CA GLN A 509 4.34 13.76 8.68
C GLN A 509 3.75 14.73 7.64
N TYR A 510 2.62 14.39 7.02
CA TYR A 510 2.09 15.10 5.85
C TYR A 510 0.75 15.82 6.10
N PHE A 511 -0.08 15.31 7.01
CA PHE A 511 -1.44 15.81 7.22
C PHE A 511 -1.58 16.54 8.57
N PRO A 512 -2.57 17.44 8.72
CA PRO A 512 -2.94 17.95 10.05
C PRO A 512 -3.62 16.87 10.89
N SER A 513 -3.64 17.05 12.22
CA SER A 513 -4.12 16.01 13.15
C SER A 513 -5.57 15.56 12.98
N GLN A 514 -6.43 16.40 12.43
CA GLN A 514 -7.81 16.04 12.15
C GLN A 514 -7.93 15.09 10.94
N GLU A 515 -6.89 15.04 10.12
CA GLU A 515 -6.90 14.44 8.80
C GLU A 515 -5.85 13.33 8.66
N TYR A 516 -5.25 12.86 9.77
CA TYR A 516 -4.32 11.71 9.77
C TYR A 516 -4.95 10.44 9.18
N ILE A 517 -6.27 10.24 9.36
CA ILE A 517 -6.99 9.08 8.83
C ILE A 517 -7.68 9.41 7.50
N THR A 518 -8.19 10.64 7.35
CA THR A 518 -9.01 11.02 6.18
C THR A 518 -8.21 11.53 4.99
N GLY A 519 -7.07 12.18 5.22
CA GLY A 519 -6.23 12.79 4.18
C GLY A 519 -5.80 11.85 3.04
N PRO A 520 -5.30 10.64 3.31
CA PRO A 520 -4.93 9.70 2.25
C PRO A 520 -6.16 9.18 1.48
N THR A 521 -7.33 9.08 2.11
CA THR A 521 -8.49 8.35 1.56
C THR A 521 -9.58 9.23 0.92
N LEU A 522 -9.93 10.37 1.54
CA LEU A 522 -11.16 11.09 1.20
C LEU A 522 -10.94 12.15 0.11
N PHE A 523 -11.96 12.30 -0.75
CA PHE A 523 -12.03 13.29 -1.83
C PHE A 523 -12.99 14.40 -1.40
N GLU A 524 -12.46 15.56 -0.99
CA GLU A 524 -13.25 16.63 -0.34
C GLU A 524 -13.60 17.79 -1.28
N HIS A 525 -12.73 18.09 -2.24
CA HIS A 525 -12.83 19.31 -3.05
C HIS A 525 -12.74 19.01 -4.55
N TYR A 526 -13.85 19.23 -5.26
CA TYR A 526 -13.86 19.16 -6.71
C TYR A 526 -13.23 20.43 -7.30
N ASP A 527 -12.14 20.26 -8.06
CA ASP A 527 -11.51 21.32 -8.84
C ASP A 527 -11.25 20.85 -10.27
N SER A 528 -12.16 21.22 -11.18
CA SER A 528 -12.06 20.82 -12.58
C SER A 528 -10.84 21.41 -13.29
N ASP A 529 -10.39 22.60 -12.90
CA ASP A 529 -9.29 23.28 -13.58
C ASP A 529 -7.96 22.69 -13.15
N LEU A 530 -7.84 22.33 -11.87
CA LEU A 530 -6.70 21.58 -11.37
C LEU A 530 -6.58 20.20 -12.03
N ILE A 531 -7.69 19.46 -12.16
CA ILE A 531 -7.69 18.16 -12.87
C ILE A 531 -7.23 18.34 -14.33
N ARG A 532 -7.72 19.38 -15.03
CA ARG A 532 -7.27 19.70 -16.39
C ARG A 532 -5.81 20.13 -16.45
N GLN A 533 -5.35 20.89 -15.47
CA GLN A 533 -3.95 21.30 -15.36
C GLN A 533 -3.05 20.07 -15.25
N PHE A 534 -3.41 19.11 -14.39
CA PHE A 534 -2.64 17.88 -14.22
C PHE A 534 -2.67 16.99 -15.46
N LEU A 535 -3.82 16.86 -16.11
CA LEU A 535 -3.91 16.19 -17.42
C LEU A 535 -3.02 16.87 -18.47
N GLY A 536 -2.84 18.19 -18.37
CA GLY A 536 -1.94 18.97 -19.22
C GLY A 536 -0.45 18.63 -19.09
N TYR A 537 -0.03 17.86 -18.07
CA TYR A 537 1.33 17.31 -18.01
C TYR A 537 1.50 16.02 -18.81
N PHE A 538 0.40 15.38 -19.25
CA PHE A 538 0.44 14.08 -19.93
C PHE A 538 0.68 14.28 -21.44
N THR A 539 1.78 14.95 -21.77
CA THR A 539 2.15 15.32 -23.12
C THR A 539 3.27 14.41 -23.67
N PRO A 540 3.37 14.25 -25.00
CA PRO A 540 4.42 13.43 -25.61
C PRO A 540 5.85 13.86 -25.31
N ASP A 541 6.10 15.15 -25.07
CA ASP A 541 7.42 15.72 -24.76
C ASP A 541 7.88 15.48 -23.32
N ARG A 542 6.94 15.14 -22.41
CA ARG A 542 7.21 14.80 -21.01
C ARG A 542 7.16 13.30 -20.72
N LEU A 543 6.89 12.50 -21.74
CA LEU A 543 6.71 11.05 -21.64
C LEU A 543 8.06 10.33 -21.60
N ASN A 544 8.21 9.38 -20.68
CA ASN A 544 9.21 8.33 -20.73
C ASN A 544 8.52 7.00 -21.09
N ILE A 545 9.11 6.21 -21.99
CA ILE A 545 8.56 4.92 -22.39
C ILE A 545 9.57 3.83 -22.03
N ALA A 546 9.14 2.80 -21.30
CA ALA A 546 9.93 1.59 -21.10
C ALA A 546 9.15 0.35 -21.51
N LEU A 547 9.78 -0.54 -22.28
CA LEU A 547 9.23 -1.82 -22.68
C LEU A 547 10.09 -2.93 -22.06
N LEU A 548 9.52 -3.63 -21.09
CA LEU A 548 10.09 -4.84 -20.51
C LEU A 548 9.55 -6.02 -21.31
N SER A 549 10.37 -6.66 -22.14
CA SER A 549 9.91 -7.77 -22.98
C SER A 549 11.03 -8.73 -23.35
N ASN A 550 10.95 -9.97 -22.88
CA ASN A 550 11.84 -11.04 -23.33
C ASN A 550 11.68 -11.36 -24.82
N ILE A 551 10.47 -11.21 -25.37
CA ILE A 551 10.20 -11.44 -26.79
C ILE A 551 11.02 -10.46 -27.62
N VAL A 552 10.93 -9.16 -27.34
CA VAL A 552 11.67 -8.12 -28.08
C VAL A 552 13.17 -8.24 -27.88
N CYS A 553 13.64 -8.45 -26.64
CA CYS A 553 15.06 -8.58 -26.35
C CYS A 553 15.73 -9.79 -27.04
N ARG A 554 14.96 -10.82 -27.42
CA ARG A 554 15.46 -12.00 -28.14
C ARG A 554 15.36 -11.86 -29.67
N GLN A 555 14.77 -10.79 -30.20
CA GLN A 555 14.64 -10.60 -31.65
C GLN A 555 16.00 -10.36 -32.33
N PRO A 556 16.22 -10.91 -33.54
CA PRO A 556 17.45 -10.65 -34.29
C PRO A 556 17.64 -9.16 -34.57
N GLY A 557 18.81 -8.61 -34.21
CA GLY A 557 19.17 -7.21 -34.43
C GLY A 557 18.83 -6.26 -33.27
N VAL A 558 18.15 -6.74 -32.23
CA VAL A 558 18.03 -6.00 -30.97
C VAL A 558 19.30 -6.25 -30.14
N HIS A 559 20.09 -5.19 -29.94
CA HIS A 559 21.29 -5.23 -29.12
C HIS A 559 21.10 -4.27 -27.94
N LEU A 560 21.17 -4.82 -26.73
CA LEU A 560 21.16 -4.04 -25.48
C LEU A 560 22.60 -3.61 -25.21
N ASP A 561 22.90 -2.35 -25.51
CA ASP A 561 24.26 -1.80 -25.51
C ASP A 561 24.61 -1.05 -24.23
N GLN A 562 23.63 -0.87 -23.33
CA GLN A 562 23.79 -0.18 -22.06
C GLN A 562 23.53 -1.13 -20.88
N THR A 563 24.12 -0.78 -19.74
CA THR A 563 23.91 -1.50 -18.49
C THR A 563 23.86 -0.50 -17.35
N GLU A 564 22.77 -0.51 -16.58
CA GLU A 564 22.62 0.31 -15.39
C GLU A 564 23.65 -0.14 -14.32
N PRO A 565 24.42 0.78 -13.71
CA PRO A 565 25.55 0.43 -12.83
C PRO A 565 25.24 -0.45 -11.63
N TRP A 566 24.07 -0.33 -10.99
CA TRP A 566 23.79 -0.97 -9.70
C TRP A 566 23.15 -2.34 -9.87
N PHE A 567 21.95 -2.39 -10.45
CA PHE A 567 21.17 -3.61 -10.67
C PHE A 567 21.63 -4.41 -11.90
N LYS A 568 22.58 -3.87 -12.67
CA LYS A 568 23.06 -4.47 -13.93
C LYS A 568 21.92 -4.67 -14.93
N THR A 569 20.97 -3.73 -14.94
CA THR A 569 19.85 -3.75 -15.88
C THR A 569 20.36 -3.53 -17.29
N GLU A 570 20.24 -4.55 -18.14
CA GLU A 570 20.59 -4.47 -19.55
C GLU A 570 19.47 -3.79 -20.34
N TYR A 571 19.80 -2.75 -21.09
CA TYR A 571 18.81 -2.01 -21.87
C TYR A 571 19.39 -1.41 -23.14
N LYS A 572 18.48 -0.99 -24.02
CA LYS A 572 18.73 -0.14 -25.17
C LYS A 572 17.89 1.13 -25.02
N VAL A 573 18.46 2.28 -25.29
CA VAL A 573 17.77 3.58 -25.21
C VAL A 573 17.78 4.29 -26.56
N GLU A 574 16.64 4.79 -26.98
CA GLU A 574 16.47 5.46 -28.27
C GLU A 574 15.67 6.76 -28.14
N PRO A 575 15.96 7.78 -28.99
CA PRO A 575 15.06 8.91 -29.13
C PRO A 575 13.68 8.46 -29.58
N ILE A 576 12.63 8.99 -28.96
CA ILE A 576 11.29 8.90 -29.54
C ILE A 576 11.30 9.70 -30.86
N PRO A 577 10.93 9.11 -32.01
CA PRO A 577 10.97 9.83 -33.28
C PRO A 577 10.12 11.11 -33.24
N ALA A 578 10.67 12.24 -33.73
CA ALA A 578 9.94 13.51 -33.75
C ALA A 578 8.61 13.44 -34.53
N ALA A 579 8.54 12.58 -35.55
CA ALA A 579 7.30 12.30 -36.28
C ALA A 579 6.25 11.62 -35.38
N GLN A 580 6.68 10.73 -34.47
CA GLN A 580 5.81 10.05 -33.53
C GLN A 580 5.29 11.01 -32.45
N ILE A 581 6.18 11.82 -31.87
CA ILE A 581 5.81 12.91 -30.96
C ILE A 581 4.78 13.83 -31.62
N SER A 582 5.03 14.26 -32.86
CA SER A 582 4.12 15.12 -33.62
C SER A 582 2.77 14.44 -33.90
N SER A 583 2.77 13.13 -34.15
CA SER A 583 1.56 12.33 -34.35
C SER A 583 0.69 12.31 -33.08
N TRP A 584 1.30 12.01 -31.93
CA TRP A 584 0.58 11.98 -30.64
C TRP A 584 0.09 13.36 -30.20
N THR A 585 0.90 14.42 -30.41
CA THR A 585 0.49 15.79 -30.07
C THR A 585 -0.75 16.24 -30.86
N ASN A 586 -0.89 15.80 -32.10
CA ASN A 586 -2.00 16.17 -32.98
C ASN A 586 -3.04 15.04 -33.12
N ILE A 587 -3.01 14.04 -32.23
CA ILE A 587 -3.88 12.89 -32.35
C ILE A 587 -5.35 13.30 -32.21
N GLU A 588 -6.18 12.72 -33.06
CA GLU A 588 -7.63 12.91 -33.02
C GLU A 588 -8.29 11.66 -32.45
N LEU A 589 -9.36 11.85 -31.69
CA LEU A 589 -10.20 10.76 -31.24
C LEU A 589 -10.92 10.14 -32.46
N ARG A 590 -10.42 9.00 -32.93
CA ARG A 590 -10.96 8.31 -34.11
C ARG A 590 -11.72 7.05 -33.75
N GLU A 591 -11.37 6.41 -32.64
CA GLU A 591 -11.99 5.17 -32.18
C GLU A 591 -13.33 5.45 -31.47
N PRO A 592 -14.50 5.15 -32.08
CA PRO A 592 -15.80 5.46 -31.50
C PRO A 592 -16.17 4.58 -30.31
N SER A 593 -15.45 3.47 -30.11
CA SER A 593 -15.65 2.61 -28.95
C SER A 593 -14.98 3.12 -27.68
N LEU A 594 -14.18 4.20 -27.74
CA LEU A 594 -13.64 4.89 -26.57
C LEU A 594 -14.63 5.96 -26.08
N PHE A 595 -15.08 5.84 -24.84
CA PHE A 595 -15.96 6.81 -24.19
C PHE A 595 -15.83 6.73 -22.66
N LEU A 596 -16.14 7.83 -21.98
CA LEU A 596 -16.10 7.90 -20.51
C LEU A 596 -17.14 6.95 -19.88
N PRO A 597 -16.84 6.38 -18.69
CA PRO A 597 -17.75 5.47 -18.02
C PRO A 597 -19.13 6.09 -17.78
N SER A 598 -20.16 5.26 -17.91
CA SER A 598 -21.50 5.61 -17.43
C SER A 598 -21.57 5.51 -15.91
N LYS A 599 -22.55 6.19 -15.31
CA LYS A 599 -22.86 6.10 -13.88
C LYS A 599 -22.85 4.65 -13.38
N ASN A 600 -22.15 4.40 -12.28
CA ASN A 600 -22.10 3.06 -11.67
C ASN A 600 -23.40 2.76 -10.90
N GLU A 601 -24.13 1.73 -11.33
CA GLU A 601 -25.40 1.28 -10.74
C GLU A 601 -25.23 0.35 -9.52
N PHE A 602 -24.00 -0.11 -9.24
CA PHE A 602 -23.68 -1.04 -8.15
C PHE A 602 -23.21 -0.32 -6.87
N ILE A 603 -23.15 1.01 -6.87
CA ILE A 603 -22.81 1.77 -5.68
C ILE A 603 -23.92 1.60 -4.64
N THR A 604 -23.55 1.06 -3.48
CA THR A 604 -24.48 0.81 -2.39
C THR A 604 -25.01 2.13 -1.82
N THR A 605 -26.31 2.15 -1.58
CA THR A 605 -27.07 3.29 -1.04
C THR A 605 -27.87 2.92 0.21
N ASP A 606 -28.09 1.62 0.44
CA ASP A 606 -28.73 1.08 1.63
C ASP A 606 -27.70 0.41 2.53
N PHE A 607 -27.40 1.05 3.66
CA PHE A 607 -26.49 0.53 4.68
C PHE A 607 -27.25 0.04 5.92
N SER A 608 -28.56 -0.18 5.81
CA SER A 608 -29.37 -0.66 6.93
C SER A 608 -28.95 -2.06 7.37
N LEU A 609 -28.93 -2.26 8.69
CA LEU A 609 -28.63 -3.56 9.29
C LEU A 609 -29.93 -4.32 9.52
N LEU A 610 -29.95 -5.58 9.08
CA LEU A 610 -31.05 -6.48 9.39
C LEU A 610 -31.03 -6.81 10.89
N PRO A 611 -32.18 -6.78 11.59
CA PRO A 611 -32.25 -7.21 12.98
C PRO A 611 -31.70 -8.62 13.16
N LEU A 612 -31.00 -8.86 14.28
CA LEU A 612 -30.49 -10.18 14.59
C LEU A 612 -31.68 -11.14 14.82
N ALA A 613 -31.80 -12.15 13.96
CA ALA A 613 -32.91 -13.10 14.03
C ALA A 613 -32.72 -14.09 15.18
N ASN A 614 -31.53 -14.69 15.29
CA ASN A 614 -31.15 -15.65 16.34
C ASN A 614 -29.65 -15.50 16.66
N GLN A 615 -29.26 -15.67 17.93
CA GLN A 615 -27.85 -15.81 18.34
C GLN A 615 -27.41 -17.26 18.16
N ILE A 616 -26.65 -17.54 17.10
CA ILE A 616 -26.11 -18.86 16.79
C ILE A 616 -24.58 -18.83 16.76
N ARG A 617 -23.94 -19.76 17.48
CA ARG A 617 -22.46 -19.80 17.60
C ARG A 617 -21.80 -20.20 16.27
N TYR A 618 -22.39 -21.16 15.56
CA TYR A 618 -21.87 -21.73 14.31
C TYR A 618 -22.91 -21.64 13.17
N PRO A 619 -22.49 -21.71 11.89
CA PRO A 619 -23.42 -21.80 10.77
C PRO A 619 -24.36 -22.98 10.92
N GLU A 620 -25.65 -22.72 10.71
CA GLU A 620 -26.69 -23.75 10.72
C GLU A 620 -27.01 -24.18 9.29
N ARG A 621 -27.30 -25.47 9.13
CA ARG A 621 -27.74 -26.00 7.85
C ARG A 621 -29.21 -25.70 7.64
N LEU A 622 -29.52 -24.79 6.71
CA LEU A 622 -30.89 -24.40 6.38
C LEU A 622 -31.57 -25.37 5.41
N LEU A 623 -30.81 -25.92 4.47
CA LEU A 623 -31.32 -26.80 3.42
C LEU A 623 -30.34 -27.92 3.14
N LYS A 624 -30.86 -29.12 2.97
CA LYS A 624 -30.13 -30.24 2.40
C LYS A 624 -31.04 -31.02 1.47
N THR A 625 -30.64 -31.11 0.21
CA THR A 625 -31.21 -32.01 -0.78
C THR A 625 -30.08 -32.85 -1.39
N ASP A 626 -30.42 -33.75 -2.31
CA ASP A 626 -29.42 -34.51 -3.06
C ASP A 626 -28.56 -33.63 -3.99
N GLN A 627 -28.97 -32.38 -4.25
CA GLN A 627 -28.31 -31.47 -5.20
C GLN A 627 -27.71 -30.22 -4.55
N ILE A 628 -28.20 -29.79 -3.39
CA ILE A 628 -27.74 -28.56 -2.73
C ILE A 628 -27.72 -28.71 -1.21
N GLU A 629 -26.68 -28.17 -0.59
CA GLU A 629 -26.59 -27.97 0.84
C GLU A 629 -26.35 -26.47 1.10
N VAL A 630 -27.15 -25.87 1.98
CA VAL A 630 -27.05 -24.44 2.31
C VAL A 630 -26.81 -24.30 3.80
N TRP A 631 -25.72 -23.60 4.12
CA TRP A 631 -25.33 -23.22 5.48
C TRP A 631 -25.43 -21.71 5.62
N PHE A 632 -25.93 -21.25 6.77
CA PHE A 632 -26.14 -19.83 7.01
C PHE A 632 -25.78 -19.45 8.44
N LYS A 633 -25.16 -18.28 8.57
CA LYS A 633 -24.96 -17.59 9.84
C LYS A 633 -25.19 -16.09 9.63
N GLN A 634 -26.06 -15.50 10.43
CA GLN A 634 -26.06 -14.05 10.60
C GLN A 634 -25.00 -13.69 11.63
N THR A 635 -24.04 -12.84 11.27
CA THR A 635 -22.99 -12.41 12.20
C THR A 635 -23.52 -11.35 13.15
N ASP A 636 -23.20 -11.50 14.42
CA ASP A 636 -23.35 -10.50 15.49
C ASP A 636 -22.03 -9.78 15.80
N ARG A 637 -20.92 -10.25 15.23
CA ARG A 637 -19.57 -9.75 15.49
C ARG A 637 -19.25 -8.45 14.77
N TYR A 638 -19.87 -8.21 13.62
CA TYR A 638 -19.56 -7.05 12.77
C TYR A 638 -20.82 -6.23 12.52
N VAL A 639 -20.73 -4.93 12.80
CA VAL A 639 -21.82 -3.97 12.60
C VAL A 639 -21.69 -3.34 11.21
N VAL A 640 -21.57 -4.18 10.19
CA VAL A 640 -21.41 -3.76 8.78
C VAL A 640 -22.45 -4.46 7.91
N CYS A 641 -23.00 -3.73 6.94
CA CYS A 641 -23.97 -4.21 5.95
C CYS A 641 -23.31 -5.02 4.81
N LYS A 642 -22.39 -5.92 5.19
CA LYS A 642 -21.69 -6.80 4.25
C LYS A 642 -22.19 -8.23 4.40
N CYS A 643 -22.05 -9.00 3.33
CA CYS A 643 -22.26 -10.45 3.35
C CYS A 643 -21.13 -11.15 2.60
N GLN A 644 -20.87 -12.38 3.01
CA GLN A 644 -19.96 -13.31 2.32
C GLN A 644 -20.79 -14.49 1.85
N LEU A 645 -20.68 -14.81 0.56
CA LEU A 645 -21.34 -15.94 -0.07
C LEU A 645 -20.29 -16.88 -0.63
N HIS A 646 -20.21 -18.07 -0.06
CA HIS A 646 -19.37 -19.16 -0.54
C HIS A 646 -20.22 -20.20 -1.24
N ALA A 647 -19.86 -20.54 -2.46
CA ALA A 647 -20.51 -21.58 -3.25
C ALA A 647 -19.47 -22.54 -3.82
N THR A 648 -19.66 -23.83 -3.56
CA THR A 648 -18.86 -24.90 -4.14
C THR A 648 -19.74 -25.73 -5.07
N ILE A 649 -19.38 -25.76 -6.35
CA ILE A 649 -20.01 -26.62 -7.35
C ILE A 649 -19.11 -27.84 -7.54
N ALA A 650 -19.42 -28.93 -6.84
CA ALA A 650 -18.60 -30.14 -6.83
C ALA A 650 -19.03 -31.15 -7.90
N ARG A 651 -18.05 -31.84 -8.48
CA ARG A 651 -18.18 -33.05 -9.29
C ARG A 651 -17.10 -34.05 -8.85
N GLY A 652 -17.38 -34.80 -7.79
CA GLY A 652 -16.38 -35.67 -7.13
C GLY A 652 -15.41 -34.83 -6.30
N GLU A 653 -14.11 -35.08 -6.44
CA GLU A 653 -13.03 -34.34 -5.76
C GLU A 653 -12.70 -32.99 -6.43
N PHE A 654 -13.22 -32.76 -7.65
CA PHE A 654 -13.00 -31.54 -8.42
C PHE A 654 -14.24 -30.66 -8.40
N GLY A 655 -14.06 -29.36 -8.56
CA GLY A 655 -15.18 -28.43 -8.60
C GLY A 655 -14.76 -26.99 -8.86
N ILE A 656 -15.75 -26.12 -8.81
CA ILE A 656 -15.58 -24.68 -8.87
C ILE A 656 -15.87 -24.14 -7.48
N ASN A 657 -14.94 -23.37 -6.92
CA ASN A 657 -15.17 -22.58 -5.72
C ASN A 657 -15.43 -21.13 -6.14
N MET A 658 -16.44 -20.53 -5.54
CA MET A 658 -16.80 -19.14 -5.75
C MET A 658 -16.98 -18.49 -4.39
N SER A 659 -16.38 -17.31 -4.23
CA SER A 659 -16.52 -16.46 -3.06
C SER A 659 -16.95 -15.08 -3.54
N LEU A 660 -18.08 -14.59 -3.03
CA LEU A 660 -18.57 -13.24 -3.29
C LEU A 660 -18.65 -12.48 -1.96
N ASN A 661 -17.91 -11.39 -1.87
CA ASN A 661 -17.79 -10.59 -0.65
C ASN A 661 -18.11 -9.13 -0.97
N GLY A 662 -18.81 -8.45 -0.07
CA GLY A 662 -19.10 -7.02 -0.24
C GLY A 662 -20.42 -6.61 0.39
N PHE A 663 -20.92 -5.43 0.01
CA PHE A 663 -22.21 -4.91 0.48
C PHE A 663 -23.38 -5.78 0.00
N ASN A 664 -24.34 -6.01 0.88
CA ASN A 664 -25.43 -6.95 0.66
C ASN A 664 -26.47 -6.49 -0.38
N GLN A 665 -26.69 -5.17 -0.55
CA GLN A 665 -27.76 -4.59 -1.37
C GLN A 665 -27.81 -5.16 -2.80
N HIS A 666 -26.67 -5.27 -3.47
CA HIS A 666 -26.59 -5.72 -4.87
C HIS A 666 -26.08 -7.15 -5.03
N MET A 667 -25.78 -7.85 -3.93
CA MET A 667 -25.15 -9.18 -3.95
C MET A 667 -25.97 -10.21 -4.73
N GLY A 668 -27.30 -10.22 -4.54
CA GLY A 668 -28.19 -11.15 -5.26
C GLY A 668 -28.22 -10.90 -6.77
N GLN A 669 -28.20 -9.64 -7.19
CA GLN A 669 -28.12 -9.26 -8.61
C GLN A 669 -26.76 -9.68 -9.19
N PHE A 670 -25.67 -9.43 -8.46
CA PHE A 670 -24.33 -9.79 -8.90
C PHE A 670 -24.17 -11.31 -9.07
N LEU A 671 -24.60 -12.10 -8.07
CA LEU A 671 -24.61 -13.56 -8.16
C LEU A 671 -25.41 -14.05 -9.38
N SER A 672 -26.59 -13.47 -9.64
CA SER A 672 -27.39 -13.83 -10.81
C SER A 672 -26.66 -13.57 -12.12
N ILE A 673 -25.90 -12.49 -12.23
CA ILE A 673 -25.09 -12.16 -13.41
C ILE A 673 -23.98 -13.20 -13.59
N VAL A 674 -23.21 -13.49 -12.54
CA VAL A 674 -22.12 -14.47 -12.57
C VAL A 674 -22.62 -15.85 -12.98
N LEU A 675 -23.67 -16.36 -12.32
CA LEU A 675 -24.23 -17.69 -12.62
C LEU A 675 -24.82 -17.76 -14.03
N SER A 676 -25.47 -16.69 -14.50
CA SER A 676 -25.99 -16.62 -15.86
C SER A 676 -24.86 -16.67 -16.88
N HIS A 677 -23.77 -15.91 -16.63
CA HIS A 677 -22.60 -15.91 -17.49
C HIS A 677 -21.95 -17.29 -17.54
N MET A 678 -21.68 -17.92 -16.41
CA MET A 678 -21.11 -19.28 -16.34
C MET A 678 -21.93 -20.30 -17.13
N ARG A 679 -23.27 -20.20 -17.07
CA ARG A 679 -24.17 -21.13 -17.76
C ARG A 679 -24.12 -20.98 -19.29
N THR A 680 -23.91 -19.76 -19.78
CA THR A 680 -23.97 -19.45 -21.22
C THR A 680 -22.62 -19.13 -21.84
N PHE A 681 -21.54 -19.19 -21.08
CA PHE A 681 -20.23 -18.76 -21.53
C PHE A 681 -19.75 -19.61 -22.71
N GLN A 682 -19.36 -18.94 -23.78
CA GLN A 682 -18.74 -19.56 -24.94
C GLN A 682 -17.37 -18.93 -25.10
N VAL A 683 -16.32 -19.75 -25.05
CA VAL A 683 -14.94 -19.27 -25.12
C VAL A 683 -14.61 -18.92 -26.57
N PRO A 684 -14.27 -17.65 -26.88
CA PRO A 684 -13.69 -17.32 -28.18
C PRO A 684 -12.35 -18.06 -28.35
N PRO A 685 -12.09 -18.73 -29.49
CA PRO A 685 -10.84 -19.49 -29.67
C PRO A 685 -9.58 -18.67 -29.43
N GLN A 686 -9.57 -17.40 -29.85
CA GLN A 686 -8.45 -16.49 -29.62
C GLN A 686 -8.26 -16.16 -28.13
N LEU A 687 -9.36 -15.98 -27.38
CA LEU A 687 -9.28 -15.74 -25.94
C LEU A 687 -8.68 -16.96 -25.21
N PHE A 688 -9.06 -18.17 -25.62
CA PHE A 688 -8.52 -19.40 -25.06
C PHE A 688 -6.99 -19.47 -25.24
N GLU A 689 -6.50 -19.18 -26.44
CA GLU A 689 -5.05 -19.21 -26.72
C GLU A 689 -4.31 -18.16 -25.89
N VAL A 690 -4.82 -16.92 -25.80
CA VAL A 690 -4.22 -15.87 -24.94
C VAL A 690 -4.17 -16.31 -23.48
N CYS A 691 -5.26 -16.84 -22.92
CA CYS A 691 -5.28 -17.30 -21.53
C CYS A 691 -4.33 -18.49 -21.31
N LYS A 692 -4.25 -19.42 -22.27
CA LYS A 692 -3.35 -20.57 -22.21
C LYS A 692 -1.89 -20.13 -22.24
N ASP A 693 -1.51 -19.25 -23.16
CA ASP A 693 -0.13 -18.79 -23.31
C ASP A 693 0.28 -17.92 -22.11
N THR A 694 -0.66 -17.16 -21.54
CA THR A 694 -0.46 -16.43 -20.29
C THR A 694 -0.23 -17.37 -19.10
N LEU A 695 -0.98 -18.47 -18.99
CA LEU A 695 -0.83 -19.45 -17.92
C LEU A 695 0.46 -20.29 -18.02
N LEU A 696 0.98 -20.48 -19.25
CA LEU A 696 2.20 -21.24 -19.49
C LEU A 696 3.49 -20.46 -19.18
N ARG A 697 3.40 -19.13 -19.17
CA ARG A 697 4.45 -18.23 -18.66
C ARG A 697 4.34 -18.16 -17.14
#